data_AF-A0A1Z5RQS2-F1
#
_entry.id   AF-A0A1Z5RQS2-F1
#
_cell.length_a   1.000
_cell.length_b   1.000
_cell.length_c   1.000
_cell.angle_alpha   90.00
_cell.angle_beta   90.00
_cell.angle_gamma   90.00
#
_symmetry.space_group_name_H-M   'P 1'
#
loop_
_entity.id
_entity.type
_entity.pdbx_description
1 polymer ?
#
loop_
_entity_poly.entity_id
_entity_poly.type
_entity_poly.pdbx_seq_one_letter_code
_entity_poly.pdbx_strand_id
1 'polypeptide(L)'
;MPAQRGAWPAVAVAVAVASHAHANKTAPSRAPRLLFGSAGRKEGKQPQHSAAQSPSLLPSPSPRARFPSSPSPVHTIADRIRVAPLPPAPAPQVAAQTPGMGSRRGRQHPGAGHAAQPPQPGGRGAARAQQPPPQPAAGRGGGGGRGGIQQQGRGGGRTSRGGSGAWRPRGAGATPLQGAASSSSPFAPELRQAMEEAPRELAPQAPPVQAAGPSQPSPEAPPPVQPRETVPTGPTAGQEIIVPTAPPQSSKSFRFPLRPGKGSIGTRCLVKANHFFAELPDKDLHHYDVSITPEVTSRVVGRAIIKELVNLYKQSYLGGRLPAYDGRKSLYTAGPLPFTSQEFHITLFDDDGGPGSERRRRNFKVVIKFAARADLHRLELFLAGRHAEAPQEALQVLDIVLRELPSSRPRYAPFGRSFFSPDLGRRQPLGDGLESWRGFYQSIRPTQMGLSLNIDMSATAFIEPLPVIEFVAQLLNCEIHSRPLSDAERVKIKKALRGVKVEVTHRGNMRRKYRISGLTTQATRELTFPVDEGGTIKSVVQYFQETYGFSIQHTYLPCLQVGNQQRPNYLPMEVCKIVEGQRYSKRLNQNQIRALLEETCQHPRDRERDIIRMVKQNAYDKDDYAQEFGIKISDRLASVEARILPAPRLKYNETGREKDCLPRVGQWNMMNKKMVDGGKVRSWICVNFARNVQDSVVRGFCHELALMCQASGMDFAREPVLPPLYARPDQVERALKARYHDAMNVLGPKHKELDLLIGILPDNNGSLYGDLKRVCEIDLGIVSQCCCTKQVFKMNNKQILANLALKINVKVGGRNTVLVDAVSRGIPLVTDRPTIIFGADVTHPHPGEDSSPSIAAVVASQDWPEVTKYAGLVCAQAHRQELIEDLYKVWQDPQRGTVSGGMIRELLVSFKKSTGEKPQRIIFYRDGVSEGQFYQVLLYELNAIRKACASLEAEYQPKVTFVVVQKRHHTRLFAHNHNDQNSIDRSGNILPGTVVDSKICHPTEFDFYLCSHAGIKGTSRPAHYHVLWDENNFSADELQTLTNNLCYTYARCTRSVSIGLVFTWNQRLLTVDRWQVVLQAVDLSQHPIALGPLVVQLLGHFQL
;
A
#
# COMPACT_ATOMS: atom_id res chain seq x y z
N MET A 1 -16.84 29.11 53.27
CA MET A 1 -17.07 28.18 54.41
C MET A 1 -18.51 27.70 54.35
N PRO A 2 -18.88 26.56 54.99
CA PRO A 2 -18.07 25.46 55.58
C PRO A 2 -17.99 24.25 54.60
N ALA A 3 -17.36 23.09 54.87
CA ALA A 3 -16.26 22.72 55.77
C ALA A 3 -15.61 21.39 55.30
N GLN A 4 -14.38 21.15 55.77
CA GLN A 4 -13.66 19.88 56.11
C GLN A 4 -14.28 18.51 55.71
N ARG A 5 -13.52 17.44 55.40
CA ARG A 5 -12.18 17.03 55.92
C ARG A 5 -11.60 15.86 55.06
N GLY A 6 -10.28 15.64 55.10
CA GLY A 6 -9.66 14.34 54.77
C GLY A 6 -8.53 14.36 53.71
N ALA A 7 -7.30 14.07 54.13
CA ALA A 7 -6.14 13.88 53.26
C ALA A 7 -5.19 12.81 53.83
N TRP A 8 -4.71 11.89 52.99
CA TRP A 8 -3.59 10.95 53.21
C TRP A 8 -2.86 10.73 51.86
N PRO A 9 -1.60 10.25 51.84
CA PRO A 9 -0.56 10.85 51.00
C PRO A 9 -0.31 10.19 49.64
N ALA A 10 0.46 10.91 48.80
CA ALA A 10 1.04 10.40 47.58
C ALA A 10 2.12 9.33 47.86
N VAL A 11 2.07 8.22 47.11
CA VAL A 11 3.08 7.16 47.16
C VAL A 11 4.20 7.49 46.15
N ALA A 12 5.37 7.87 46.65
CA ALA A 12 6.58 7.93 45.84
C ALA A 12 7.18 6.51 45.69
N VAL A 13 7.32 6.02 44.47
CA VAL A 13 7.99 4.74 44.19
C VAL A 13 9.49 4.98 44.03
N ALA A 14 10.25 4.76 45.10
CA ALA A 14 11.70 4.82 45.06
C ALA A 14 12.29 3.55 44.39
N VAL A 15 13.18 3.73 43.42
CA VAL A 15 13.92 2.63 42.79
C VAL A 15 15.13 2.29 43.66
N ALA A 16 15.07 1.18 44.38
CA ALA A 16 16.18 0.69 45.20
C ALA A 16 17.25 -0.01 44.34
N VAL A 17 18.40 0.64 44.16
CA VAL A 17 19.59 0.04 43.55
C VAL A 17 20.49 -0.53 44.65
N ALA A 18 20.57 -1.85 44.75
CA ALA A 18 21.43 -2.52 45.73
C ALA A 18 22.87 -2.67 45.18
N SER A 19 23.78 -1.81 45.67
CA SER A 19 25.24 -1.96 45.49
C SER A 19 25.88 -2.30 46.83
N HIS A 20 26.78 -3.28 46.86
CA HIS A 20 27.56 -3.62 48.07
C HIS A 20 29.03 -3.86 47.74
N ALA A 21 29.91 -3.26 48.54
CA ALA A 21 31.35 -3.47 48.51
C ALA A 21 31.93 -3.62 49.93
N HIS A 22 32.68 -4.70 50.12
CA HIS A 22 33.70 -5.06 51.12
C HIS A 22 33.75 -4.53 52.58
N ALA A 23 34.29 -5.44 53.41
CA ALA A 23 35.00 -5.27 54.69
C ALA A 23 34.12 -5.20 55.97
N ASN A 24 34.54 -5.74 57.15
CA ASN A 24 35.79 -6.43 57.50
C ASN A 24 35.66 -7.35 58.75
N LYS A 25 36.55 -8.35 58.90
CA LYS A 25 36.85 -9.19 60.11
C LYS A 25 35.66 -9.98 60.73
N THR A 26 35.74 -11.29 61.00
CA THR A 26 36.69 -11.99 61.88
C THR A 26 36.96 -13.45 61.47
N ALA A 27 37.90 -14.13 62.16
CA ALA A 27 38.22 -15.56 62.04
C ALA A 27 38.27 -16.21 63.45
N PRO A 28 38.34 -17.55 63.61
CA PRO A 28 39.66 -18.22 63.59
C PRO A 28 39.71 -19.71 63.16
N SER A 29 40.90 -20.16 62.72
CA SER A 29 41.41 -21.57 62.74
C SER A 29 40.63 -22.66 61.97
N ARG A 30 41.26 -23.66 61.31
CA ARG A 30 42.57 -24.30 61.54
C ARG A 30 43.32 -24.62 60.24
N ALA A 31 44.64 -24.68 60.32
CA ALA A 31 45.52 -25.46 59.44
C ALA A 31 46.20 -26.56 60.29
N PRO A 32 46.72 -27.65 59.69
CA PRO A 32 48.12 -27.68 59.22
C PRO A 32 48.28 -28.40 57.85
N ARG A 33 49.48 -28.63 57.25
CA ARG A 33 50.82 -27.97 57.14
C ARG A 33 51.77 -29.01 56.47
N LEU A 34 52.94 -28.58 55.95
CA LEU A 34 54.10 -29.43 55.53
C LEU A 34 53.94 -30.17 54.17
N LEU A 35 54.99 -30.55 53.42
CA LEU A 35 56.39 -30.06 53.32
C LEU A 35 57.06 -30.44 51.96
N PHE A 36 58.26 -29.88 51.76
CA PHE A 36 59.27 -30.04 50.70
C PHE A 36 59.61 -31.46 50.15
N GLY A 37 60.19 -31.47 48.93
CA GLY A 37 61.26 -32.41 48.53
C GLY A 37 61.17 -32.94 47.07
N SER A 38 62.25 -33.39 46.39
CA SER A 38 63.55 -32.76 46.07
C SER A 38 64.45 -33.75 45.29
N ALA A 39 65.03 -33.37 44.14
CA ALA A 39 66.04 -34.10 43.34
C ALA A 39 65.61 -35.48 42.75
N GLY A 40 66.25 -35.99 41.67
CA GLY A 40 67.22 -35.37 40.75
C GLY A 40 68.01 -36.40 39.90
N ARG A 41 68.90 -35.89 39.02
CA ARG A 41 69.85 -36.64 38.13
C ARG A 41 69.19 -37.41 36.96
N LYS A 42 69.87 -37.69 35.81
CA LYS A 42 71.31 -37.58 35.48
C LYS A 42 71.56 -37.28 33.96
N GLU A 43 72.81 -36.87 33.65
CA GLU A 43 73.55 -36.73 32.37
C GLU A 43 72.96 -37.30 31.04
N GLY A 44 73.20 -36.75 29.83
CA GLY A 44 73.93 -35.52 29.41
C GLY A 44 74.97 -35.73 28.28
N LYS A 45 75.04 -34.83 27.27
CA LYS A 45 76.24 -34.52 26.41
C LYS A 45 76.01 -33.39 25.37
N GLN A 46 77.11 -32.76 24.94
CA GLN A 46 77.28 -31.62 23.99
C GLN A 46 78.82 -31.55 23.65
N PRO A 47 79.40 -30.59 22.88
CA PRO A 47 78.90 -29.58 21.91
C PRO A 47 79.79 -29.48 20.61
N GLN A 48 79.86 -28.28 20.00
CA GLN A 48 80.76 -27.77 18.92
C GLN A 48 80.30 -28.12 17.47
N HIS A 49 80.34 -27.23 16.45
CA HIS A 49 80.98 -25.91 16.16
C HIS A 49 79.98 -24.98 15.38
N SER A 50 80.15 -23.67 15.06
CA SER A 50 81.05 -22.54 15.46
C SER A 50 80.56 -21.18 14.86
N ALA A 51 81.23 -20.07 15.23
CA ALA A 51 81.51 -18.78 14.53
C ALA A 51 80.92 -18.43 13.12
N ALA A 52 80.67 -17.15 12.73
CA ALA A 52 80.70 -15.83 13.41
C ALA A 52 80.18 -14.65 12.51
N GLN A 53 80.22 -13.41 13.04
CA GLN A 53 80.30 -12.07 12.39
C GLN A 53 79.03 -11.29 11.92
N SER A 54 79.24 -9.96 11.84
CA SER A 54 78.36 -8.82 11.49
C SER A 54 79.27 -7.58 11.21
N PRO A 55 78.83 -6.36 10.79
CA PRO A 55 77.58 -5.90 10.15
C PRO A 55 77.79 -4.89 8.96
N SER A 56 76.73 -4.19 8.52
CA SER A 56 76.69 -2.77 8.02
C SER A 56 76.70 -2.37 6.52
N LEU A 57 75.78 -1.43 6.21
CA LEU A 57 75.82 -0.27 5.26
C LEU A 57 75.70 -0.40 3.71
N LEU A 58 75.41 0.77 3.09
CA LEU A 58 74.97 1.11 1.71
C LEU A 58 76.18 1.41 0.76
N PRO A 59 76.07 1.62 -0.60
CA PRO A 59 74.95 2.17 -1.39
C PRO A 59 74.72 1.57 -2.82
N SER A 60 74.16 2.36 -3.76
CA SER A 60 73.76 2.02 -5.16
C SER A 60 74.81 2.42 -6.23
N PRO A 61 74.71 1.99 -7.52
CA PRO A 61 73.92 2.71 -8.54
C PRO A 61 73.34 1.84 -9.71
N SER A 62 72.92 2.48 -10.82
CA SER A 62 72.20 1.92 -12.00
C SER A 62 73.09 1.40 -13.15
N PRO A 63 72.49 0.96 -14.28
CA PRO A 63 72.67 1.75 -15.52
C PRO A 63 71.35 2.15 -16.25
N ARG A 64 71.48 2.95 -17.32
CA ARG A 64 70.37 3.55 -18.11
C ARG A 64 70.28 3.00 -19.54
N ALA A 65 69.10 3.11 -20.14
CA ALA A 65 68.91 3.51 -21.55
C ALA A 65 67.72 4.52 -21.64
N ARG A 66 67.62 5.34 -22.70
CA ARG A 66 66.70 6.50 -22.76
C ARG A 66 66.33 6.95 -24.19
N PHE A 67 65.02 7.18 -24.43
CA PHE A 67 64.44 8.26 -25.29
C PHE A 67 64.75 8.28 -26.83
N PRO A 68 64.16 9.18 -27.67
CA PRO A 68 63.03 10.14 -27.50
C PRO A 68 61.95 10.23 -28.65
N SER A 69 60.87 10.99 -28.37
CA SER A 69 60.14 12.00 -29.23
C SER A 69 59.71 11.80 -30.71
N SER A 70 58.39 11.94 -30.97
CA SER A 70 57.66 12.83 -31.94
C SER A 70 58.33 13.34 -33.25
N PRO A 71 57.63 13.44 -34.41
CA PRO A 71 56.59 14.50 -34.60
C PRO A 71 55.40 14.17 -35.56
N SER A 72 54.50 15.16 -35.74
CA SER A 72 53.41 15.22 -36.77
C SER A 72 53.93 15.73 -38.14
N PRO A 73 53.22 15.50 -39.27
CA PRO A 73 52.14 16.40 -39.74
C PRO A 73 50.91 15.65 -40.33
N VAL A 74 49.67 16.15 -40.25
CA VAL A 74 49.02 17.17 -41.13
C VAL A 74 49.13 16.89 -42.64
N HIS A 75 47.98 16.54 -43.25
CA HIS A 75 47.65 16.97 -44.60
C HIS A 75 46.16 17.37 -44.66
N THR A 76 45.87 18.49 -45.32
CA THR A 76 44.52 19.04 -45.55
C THR A 76 44.45 19.50 -47.03
N ILE A 77 43.34 20.14 -47.45
CA ILE A 77 43.06 20.71 -48.80
C ILE A 77 42.46 19.66 -49.79
N ALA A 78 41.60 19.96 -50.78
CA ALA A 78 40.40 20.82 -50.98
C ALA A 78 39.89 20.55 -52.45
N ASP A 79 38.84 21.12 -53.06
CA ASP A 79 37.73 22.04 -52.71
C ASP A 79 36.54 21.76 -53.68
N ARG A 80 35.28 22.09 -53.32
CA ARG A 80 34.07 22.11 -54.20
C ARG A 80 33.66 20.71 -54.76
N ILE A 81 32.48 20.48 -55.38
CA ILE A 81 31.46 21.33 -56.04
C ILE A 81 30.01 20.91 -55.67
N ARG A 82 29.20 21.91 -55.30
CA ARG A 82 27.72 22.11 -55.44
C ARG A 82 26.72 20.95 -55.74
N VAL A 83 25.64 20.98 -54.93
CA VAL A 83 24.19 20.96 -55.33
C VAL A 83 23.51 19.61 -55.68
N ALA A 84 22.20 19.51 -55.35
CA ALA A 84 21.26 18.39 -55.55
C ALA A 84 20.30 18.69 -56.73
N PRO A 85 19.10 18.05 -56.91
CA PRO A 85 18.54 16.77 -56.45
C PRO A 85 18.05 15.89 -57.65
N LEU A 86 16.92 15.16 -57.49
CA LEU A 86 15.95 14.57 -58.49
C LEU A 86 15.84 13.00 -58.48
N PRO A 87 14.84 12.34 -59.15
CA PRO A 87 13.40 12.32 -58.80
C PRO A 87 12.78 10.87 -58.89
N PRO A 88 11.43 10.63 -59.02
CA PRO A 88 10.80 9.34 -58.64
C PRO A 88 9.85 8.63 -59.67
N ALA A 89 9.17 7.57 -59.22
CA ALA A 89 7.93 6.94 -59.77
C ALA A 89 8.12 6.06 -61.05
N PRO A 90 7.11 5.29 -61.58
CA PRO A 90 5.70 5.64 -61.82
C PRO A 90 4.62 4.59 -61.38
N ALA A 91 3.37 4.78 -61.81
CA ALA A 91 2.17 3.92 -61.59
C ALA A 91 1.43 3.64 -62.92
N PRO A 92 0.27 2.94 -62.91
CA PRO A 92 -0.98 3.53 -63.45
C PRO A 92 -2.25 3.26 -62.58
N GLN A 93 -3.18 4.21 -62.33
CA GLN A 93 -4.35 4.69 -63.15
C GLN A 93 -5.53 3.66 -63.23
N VAL A 94 -6.84 4.01 -63.34
CA VAL A 94 -7.59 5.14 -63.96
C VAL A 94 -8.89 5.54 -63.17
N ALA A 95 -9.39 6.77 -63.41
CA ALA A 95 -10.69 7.46 -63.14
C ALA A 95 -12.03 6.68 -62.85
N ALA A 96 -13.17 7.27 -62.40
CA ALA A 96 -13.54 8.55 -61.71
C ALA A 96 -15.09 8.60 -61.40
N GLN A 97 -15.57 9.75 -60.87
CA GLN A 97 -16.98 10.23 -60.74
C GLN A 97 -17.82 9.86 -59.47
N THR A 98 -18.80 10.73 -59.19
CA THR A 98 -19.78 10.81 -58.08
C THR A 98 -21.22 10.60 -58.61
N PRO A 99 -22.35 10.74 -57.85
CA PRO A 99 -22.60 10.87 -56.41
C PRO A 99 -23.61 9.79 -55.87
N GLY A 100 -24.17 9.92 -54.65
CA GLY A 100 -25.36 9.13 -54.25
C GLY A 100 -25.82 9.22 -52.78
N MET A 101 -27.13 9.36 -52.55
CA MET A 101 -27.80 9.27 -51.22
C MET A 101 -28.36 7.85 -50.94
N GLY A 102 -28.65 7.53 -49.66
CA GLY A 102 -29.50 6.39 -49.26
C GLY A 102 -28.89 5.58 -48.08
N SER A 103 -29.41 5.48 -46.85
CA SER A 103 -30.74 5.59 -46.21
C SER A 103 -31.46 4.25 -45.95
N ARG A 104 -31.65 3.94 -44.65
CA ARG A 104 -32.71 3.14 -43.99
C ARG A 104 -32.86 1.61 -44.23
N ARG A 105 -32.75 0.90 -43.08
CA ARG A 105 -33.74 -0.02 -42.42
C ARG A 105 -34.42 -1.18 -43.19
N GLY A 106 -34.49 -2.33 -42.48
CA GLY A 106 -35.38 -3.49 -42.74
C GLY A 106 -34.57 -4.80 -42.57
N ARG A 107 -34.78 -5.73 -41.63
CA ARG A 107 -35.86 -6.10 -40.68
C ARG A 107 -36.97 -7.01 -41.26
N GLN A 108 -37.04 -8.23 -40.70
CA GLN A 108 -38.12 -9.25 -40.69
C GLN A 108 -38.24 -10.29 -41.83
N HIS A 109 -38.34 -11.55 -41.37
CA HIS A 109 -38.96 -12.81 -41.86
C HIS A 109 -40.14 -12.71 -42.85
N PRO A 110 -40.70 -13.83 -43.43
CA PRO A 110 -40.42 -15.29 -43.31
C PRO A 110 -40.07 -15.92 -44.71
N GLY A 111 -40.13 -17.22 -45.05
CA GLY A 111 -40.33 -18.54 -44.37
C GLY A 111 -40.75 -19.66 -45.37
N ALA A 112 -40.71 -20.95 -44.95
CA ALA A 112 -40.96 -22.17 -45.76
C ALA A 112 -39.97 -22.43 -46.93
N GLY A 113 -39.80 -23.63 -47.50
CA GLY A 113 -40.29 -24.99 -47.15
C GLY A 113 -39.96 -26.04 -48.24
N HIS A 114 -40.00 -27.35 -47.88
CA HIS A 114 -39.81 -28.54 -48.77
C HIS A 114 -38.40 -28.77 -49.39
N ALA A 115 -38.01 -29.97 -49.87
CA ALA A 115 -38.24 -31.36 -49.43
C ALA A 115 -37.33 -32.36 -50.20
N ALA A 116 -36.77 -33.39 -49.55
CA ALA A 116 -36.24 -34.62 -50.18
C ALA A 116 -36.00 -35.77 -49.16
N GLN A 117 -36.16 -37.03 -49.58
CA GLN A 117 -36.08 -38.30 -48.82
C GLN A 117 -36.15 -39.49 -49.82
N PRO A 118 -36.07 -40.80 -49.44
CA PRO A 118 -35.60 -41.48 -48.22
C PRO A 118 -34.40 -42.42 -48.56
N PRO A 119 -34.17 -43.70 -48.08
CA PRO A 119 -35.08 -44.80 -47.65
C PRO A 119 -34.84 -45.37 -46.21
N GLN A 120 -35.63 -46.40 -45.82
CA GLN A 120 -35.47 -47.24 -44.61
C GLN A 120 -34.96 -48.67 -44.98
N PRO A 121 -34.85 -49.71 -44.10
CA PRO A 121 -35.85 -50.26 -43.13
C PRO A 121 -35.48 -50.00 -41.64
N GLY A 122 -36.23 -50.33 -40.58
CA GLY A 122 -37.45 -51.15 -40.38
C GLY A 122 -37.15 -52.46 -39.63
N GLY A 123 -37.72 -52.82 -38.46
CA GLY A 123 -38.64 -52.13 -37.53
C GLY A 123 -39.17 -53.05 -36.39
N ARG A 124 -40.12 -52.55 -35.57
CA ARG A 124 -40.89 -53.27 -34.50
C ARG A 124 -40.14 -53.71 -33.22
N GLY A 125 -40.91 -54.07 -32.18
CA GLY A 125 -40.45 -54.55 -30.87
C GLY A 125 -41.54 -55.32 -30.10
N ALA A 126 -41.19 -55.95 -28.97
CA ALA A 126 -42.09 -56.78 -28.13
C ALA A 126 -41.64 -56.78 -26.64
N ALA A 127 -42.27 -57.59 -25.77
CA ALA A 127 -42.20 -57.48 -24.31
C ALA A 127 -41.85 -58.78 -23.55
N ARG A 128 -41.64 -58.65 -22.21
CA ARG A 128 -41.58 -59.68 -21.15
C ARG A 128 -40.42 -60.70 -21.13
N ALA A 129 -39.49 -60.47 -20.18
CA ALA A 129 -39.06 -61.35 -19.08
C ALA A 129 -38.88 -62.88 -19.27
N GLN A 130 -37.74 -63.44 -18.80
CA GLN A 130 -37.60 -64.50 -17.76
C GLN A 130 -36.22 -65.21 -17.71
N GLN A 131 -35.59 -65.22 -16.51
CA GLN A 131 -34.92 -66.35 -15.83
C GLN A 131 -33.48 -66.86 -16.22
N PRO A 132 -32.80 -67.64 -15.32
CA PRO A 132 -31.32 -67.86 -15.24
C PRO A 132 -30.93 -69.33 -15.64
N PRO A 133 -29.91 -70.11 -15.13
CA PRO A 133 -28.83 -70.00 -14.08
C PRO A 133 -27.39 -70.34 -14.64
N PRO A 134 -26.32 -70.83 -13.91
CA PRO A 134 -26.12 -71.19 -12.49
C PRO A 134 -24.80 -70.73 -11.78
N GLN A 135 -24.48 -71.41 -10.66
CA GLN A 135 -23.54 -71.15 -9.53
C GLN A 135 -22.14 -71.80 -9.72
N PRO A 136 -21.18 -71.95 -8.74
CA PRO A 136 -21.14 -71.65 -7.27
C PRO A 136 -19.84 -70.92 -6.78
N ALA A 137 -19.45 -70.76 -5.49
CA ALA A 137 -19.86 -71.38 -4.21
C ALA A 137 -19.59 -70.52 -2.92
N ALA A 138 -20.29 -70.88 -1.82
CA ALA A 138 -19.98 -70.71 -0.36
C ALA A 138 -19.66 -69.33 0.28
N GLY A 139 -20.11 -68.98 1.50
CA GLY A 139 -21.12 -69.64 2.37
C GLY A 139 -21.15 -69.16 3.85
N ARG A 140 -22.31 -69.33 4.52
CA ARG A 140 -22.64 -69.17 5.98
C ARG A 140 -22.52 -67.74 6.59
N GLY A 141 -23.40 -67.30 7.52
CA GLY A 141 -24.68 -67.86 7.99
C GLY A 141 -25.22 -67.19 9.30
N GLY A 142 -26.55 -67.22 9.50
CA GLY A 142 -27.26 -66.84 10.75
C GLY A 142 -27.53 -65.33 10.97
N GLY A 143 -28.63 -64.89 11.64
CA GLY A 143 -29.84 -65.63 12.07
C GLY A 143 -30.74 -64.82 13.05
N GLY A 144 -32.07 -64.86 12.88
CA GLY A 144 -33.07 -64.29 13.81
C GLY A 144 -33.23 -62.75 13.78
N GLY A 145 -34.31 -62.14 14.31
CA GLY A 145 -35.53 -62.74 14.86
C GLY A 145 -36.58 -61.72 15.36
N ARG A 146 -37.75 -61.69 14.69
CA ARG A 146 -39.11 -61.21 15.07
C ARG A 146 -39.38 -60.48 16.40
N GLY A 147 -40.28 -59.48 16.31
CA GLY A 147 -41.16 -58.99 17.40
C GLY A 147 -40.99 -57.50 17.72
N GLY A 148 -42.03 -56.69 17.96
CA GLY A 148 -43.48 -56.91 17.85
C GLY A 148 -44.27 -56.27 19.01
N ILE A 149 -45.47 -55.76 18.71
CA ILE A 149 -46.54 -55.33 19.66
C ILE A 149 -46.25 -54.03 20.47
N GLN A 150 -47.21 -53.20 20.91
CA GLN A 150 -48.52 -52.73 20.38
C GLN A 150 -49.12 -51.68 21.35
N GLN A 151 -49.69 -50.56 20.85
CA GLN A 151 -50.61 -49.67 21.60
C GLN A 151 -50.00 -49.04 22.89
N GLN A 152 -50.64 -48.17 23.70
CA GLN A 152 -51.88 -47.35 23.68
C GLN A 152 -51.52 -46.06 24.51
N GLY A 153 -52.16 -44.89 24.46
CA GLY A 153 -53.29 -44.37 23.69
C GLY A 153 -53.98 -43.21 24.44
N ARG A 154 -54.74 -42.35 23.74
CA ARG A 154 -55.58 -41.23 24.25
C ARG A 154 -54.81 -39.99 24.78
N GLY A 155 -55.34 -38.76 24.67
CA GLY A 155 -56.53 -38.34 23.91
C GLY A 155 -56.97 -36.88 24.16
N GLY A 156 -57.81 -36.34 23.26
CA GLY A 156 -58.37 -34.97 23.30
C GLY A 156 -57.42 -33.89 22.72
N GLY A 157 -57.76 -33.09 21.71
CA GLY A 157 -59.05 -32.81 21.05
C GLY A 157 -59.74 -31.60 21.69
N ARG A 158 -59.99 -30.46 21.02
CA ARG A 158 -60.79 -30.18 19.79
C ARG A 158 -60.42 -28.74 19.30
N THR A 159 -60.77 -28.17 18.13
CA THR A 159 -61.60 -28.50 16.93
C THR A 159 -61.03 -27.61 15.77
N SER A 160 -60.84 -28.05 14.51
CA SER A 160 -61.85 -28.30 13.44
C SER A 160 -62.72 -27.07 13.12
N ARG A 161 -62.96 -26.65 11.87
CA ARG A 161 -62.64 -27.08 10.46
C ARG A 161 -62.85 -25.85 9.54
N GLY A 162 -62.40 -25.77 8.29
CA GLY A 162 -61.56 -26.66 7.48
C GLY A 162 -61.85 -26.55 5.96
N GLY A 163 -60.88 -26.93 5.11
CA GLY A 163 -61.06 -27.20 3.67
C GLY A 163 -61.13 -25.98 2.73
N SER A 164 -60.90 -26.12 1.41
CA SER A 164 -60.28 -27.23 0.65
C SER A 164 -59.88 -26.75 -0.76
N GLY A 165 -59.05 -27.51 -1.49
CA GLY A 165 -58.73 -27.26 -2.90
C GLY A 165 -57.24 -27.18 -3.19
N ALA A 166 -56.74 -28.03 -4.11
CA ALA A 166 -55.35 -28.07 -4.52
C ALA A 166 -55.23 -28.02 -6.04
N TRP A 167 -54.19 -27.36 -6.55
CA TRP A 167 -53.66 -27.56 -7.90
C TRP A 167 -52.12 -27.60 -7.86
N ARG A 168 -51.50 -28.30 -8.81
CA ARG A 168 -50.07 -28.68 -8.80
C ARG A 168 -49.26 -28.03 -9.96
N PRO A 169 -47.90 -28.05 -9.89
CA PRO A 169 -47.06 -27.16 -10.69
C PRO A 169 -46.36 -27.80 -11.92
N ARG A 170 -45.73 -26.94 -12.71
CA ARG A 170 -44.54 -27.18 -13.57
C ARG A 170 -43.61 -25.96 -13.41
N GLY A 171 -42.29 -26.00 -13.63
CA GLY A 171 -41.38 -27.04 -14.10
C GLY A 171 -40.26 -26.37 -14.91
N ALA A 172 -39.09 -26.09 -14.32
CA ALA A 172 -37.96 -26.99 -14.13
C ALA A 172 -37.20 -27.34 -15.43
N GLY A 173 -35.92 -26.93 -15.48
CA GLY A 173 -34.92 -27.30 -16.49
C GLY A 173 -33.54 -27.29 -15.82
N ALA A 174 -32.65 -28.23 -16.17
CA ALA A 174 -31.51 -28.59 -15.32
C ALA A 174 -30.19 -28.83 -16.06
N THR A 175 -29.14 -29.01 -15.25
CA THR A 175 -27.77 -29.53 -15.52
C THR A 175 -26.63 -28.51 -15.68
N PRO A 176 -25.36 -28.86 -15.35
CA PRO A 176 -24.88 -29.95 -14.48
C PRO A 176 -24.02 -29.46 -13.28
N LEU A 177 -23.69 -30.37 -12.36
CA LEU A 177 -22.78 -30.13 -11.23
C LEU A 177 -21.31 -30.35 -11.64
N GLN A 178 -20.43 -29.39 -11.32
CA GLN A 178 -18.99 -29.62 -11.14
C GLN A 178 -18.47 -28.86 -9.90
N GLY A 179 -17.37 -29.34 -9.32
CA GLY A 179 -17.00 -29.08 -7.93
C GLY A 179 -16.54 -27.65 -7.60
N ALA A 180 -17.23 -27.00 -6.66
CA ALA A 180 -16.83 -25.69 -6.12
C ALA A 180 -15.66 -25.82 -5.13
N ALA A 181 -14.48 -25.30 -5.50
CA ALA A 181 -13.34 -25.20 -4.60
C ALA A 181 -13.62 -24.23 -3.44
N SER A 182 -13.46 -24.68 -2.19
CA SER A 182 -13.87 -23.89 -1.02
C SER A 182 -13.02 -22.63 -0.83
N SER A 183 -13.66 -21.47 -0.89
CA SER A 183 -13.01 -20.16 -0.77
C SER A 183 -12.51 -19.88 0.65
N SER A 184 -11.18 -19.83 0.82
CA SER A 184 -10.57 -19.20 2.00
C SER A 184 -10.36 -17.72 1.69
N SER A 185 -11.03 -16.84 2.45
CA SER A 185 -10.98 -15.39 2.20
C SER A 185 -9.61 -14.81 2.59
N PRO A 186 -8.86 -14.18 1.66
CA PRO A 186 -7.79 -13.27 2.04
C PRO A 186 -8.41 -11.97 2.58
N PHE A 187 -7.85 -11.44 3.67
CA PHE A 187 -8.29 -10.15 4.22
C PHE A 187 -8.10 -9.03 3.19
N ALA A 188 -9.05 -8.09 3.16
CA ALA A 188 -9.12 -7.06 2.13
C ALA A 188 -7.89 -6.11 2.20
N PRO A 189 -7.20 -5.82 1.08
CA PRO A 189 -6.15 -4.82 1.05
C PRO A 189 -6.78 -3.41 1.07
N GLU A 190 -6.39 -2.57 2.03
CA GLU A 190 -6.88 -1.19 2.08
C GLU A 190 -6.36 -0.36 0.91
N LEU A 191 -7.27 0.35 0.25
CA LEU A 191 -7.11 0.78 -1.14
C LEU A 191 -6.99 2.31 -1.32
N ARG A 192 -6.59 3.05 -0.27
CA ARG A 192 -6.85 4.51 -0.16
C ARG A 192 -5.66 5.47 -0.03
N GLN A 193 -4.42 5.00 0.16
CA GLN A 193 -3.27 5.92 0.31
C GLN A 193 -2.67 6.45 -1.00
N ALA A 194 -2.66 5.65 -2.08
CA ALA A 194 -1.93 5.95 -3.31
C ALA A 194 -2.64 6.96 -4.25
N MET A 195 -3.20 8.07 -3.73
CA MET A 195 -3.92 9.07 -4.53
C MET A 195 -3.69 10.55 -4.16
N GLU A 196 -2.94 10.88 -3.11
CA GLU A 196 -2.53 12.26 -2.80
C GLU A 196 -1.05 12.33 -2.36
N GLU A 197 -0.16 12.22 -3.34
CA GLU A 197 1.15 12.86 -3.28
C GLU A 197 1.19 13.99 -4.32
N ALA A 198 1.36 15.20 -3.82
CA ALA A 198 1.76 16.37 -4.58
C ALA A 198 2.73 17.14 -3.70
N PRO A 199 3.90 17.57 -4.19
CA PRO A 199 4.86 18.30 -3.36
C PRO A 199 4.23 19.51 -2.68
N ARG A 200 4.48 19.62 -1.37
CA ARG A 200 4.34 20.86 -0.62
C ARG A 200 5.74 21.27 -0.18
N GLU A 201 6.38 22.12 -0.96
CA GLU A 201 7.54 22.87 -0.48
C GLU A 201 7.06 23.79 0.66
N LEU A 202 7.71 23.69 1.81
CA LEU A 202 7.45 24.52 2.98
C LEU A 202 8.60 25.53 3.11
N ALA A 203 8.36 26.75 2.62
CA ALA A 203 9.22 27.88 2.96
C ALA A 203 9.07 28.21 4.46
N PRO A 204 10.16 28.48 5.21
CA PRO A 204 10.05 28.86 6.62
C PRO A 204 9.32 30.21 6.77
N GLN A 205 8.32 30.27 7.64
CA GLN A 205 7.71 31.52 8.09
C GLN A 205 8.09 31.78 9.55
N ALA A 206 8.63 32.97 9.82
CA ALA A 206 8.90 33.45 11.17
C ALA A 206 7.60 33.84 11.90
N PRO A 207 7.55 33.79 13.25
CA PRO A 207 6.35 34.14 14.02
C PRO A 207 6.03 35.64 13.93
N PRO A 208 4.74 36.04 13.92
CA PRO A 208 4.34 37.44 13.82
C PRO A 208 4.45 38.16 15.17
N VAL A 209 5.05 39.36 15.15
CA VAL A 209 5.01 40.31 16.28
C VAL A 209 3.70 41.10 16.25
N GLN A 210 3.09 41.34 17.40
CA GLN A 210 1.89 42.18 17.54
C GLN A 210 2.29 43.65 17.68
N ALA A 211 1.59 44.54 16.97
CA ALA A 211 1.59 45.97 17.21
C ALA A 211 0.23 46.58 16.85
N ALA A 212 -0.24 47.54 17.66
CA ALA A 212 -1.35 48.42 17.32
C ALA A 212 -0.80 49.78 16.86
N GLY A 213 -1.49 50.45 15.93
CA GLY A 213 -1.18 51.83 15.52
C GLY A 213 -1.93 52.87 16.39
N PRO A 214 -2.24 54.08 15.86
CA PRO A 214 -1.92 54.61 14.53
C PRO A 214 -1.44 56.08 14.50
N SER A 215 -0.87 56.54 13.38
CA SER A 215 -1.06 57.91 12.81
C SER A 215 -0.27 58.12 11.49
N GLN A 216 -0.63 59.18 10.76
CA GLN A 216 -0.03 59.69 9.50
C GLN A 216 0.75 61.01 9.80
N PRO A 217 1.46 61.70 8.86
CA PRO A 217 1.59 61.46 7.41
C PRO A 217 3.03 61.53 6.83
N SER A 218 3.09 61.46 5.49
CA SER A 218 4.21 61.67 4.54
C SER A 218 4.83 63.10 4.59
N PRO A 219 5.88 63.48 3.81
CA PRO A 219 6.43 62.81 2.62
C PRO A 219 7.98 62.88 2.39
N GLU A 220 8.37 62.44 1.18
CA GLU A 220 9.59 62.80 0.42
C GLU A 220 10.98 62.23 0.80
N ALA A 221 11.93 62.47 -0.11
CA ALA A 221 13.21 61.78 -0.34
C ALA A 221 14.20 62.82 -0.96
N PRO A 222 15.41 62.50 -1.52
CA PRO A 222 16.09 61.21 -1.63
C PRO A 222 17.53 61.16 -1.01
N PRO A 223 18.69 61.03 -1.71
CA PRO A 223 19.52 59.83 -1.53
C PRO A 223 21.02 60.12 -1.14
N PRO A 224 22.09 59.40 -1.57
CA PRO A 224 22.96 58.74 -0.58
C PRO A 224 24.47 59.06 -0.68
N VAL A 225 25.22 58.89 0.42
CA VAL A 225 26.69 58.99 0.42
C VAL A 225 27.35 57.90 1.29
N GLN A 226 28.19 57.06 0.65
CA GLN A 226 29.25 56.25 1.28
C GLN A 226 30.49 57.18 1.49
N PRO A 227 31.45 56.96 2.43
CA PRO A 227 32.18 55.68 2.53
C PRO A 227 32.93 55.32 3.86
N ARG A 228 33.55 54.13 3.81
CA ARG A 228 34.86 53.72 4.37
C ARG A 228 35.25 53.90 5.87
N GLU A 229 35.44 52.74 6.50
CA GLU A 229 36.72 52.24 7.06
C GLU A 229 37.59 53.16 7.95
N THR A 230 37.59 52.91 9.27
CA THR A 230 38.82 52.86 10.10
C THR A 230 38.67 51.79 11.19
N VAL A 231 39.78 51.14 11.58
CA VAL A 231 39.84 50.15 12.68
C VAL A 231 40.87 50.60 13.71
N PRO A 232 40.53 50.57 15.01
CA PRO A 232 41.49 50.30 16.08
C PRO A 232 41.10 49.07 16.92
N THR A 233 42.11 48.39 17.49
CA THR A 233 41.97 47.16 18.26
C THR A 233 41.83 47.38 19.77
N GLY A 234 40.97 46.61 20.45
CA GLY A 234 40.88 46.50 21.91
C GLY A 234 40.37 45.10 22.34
N PRO A 235 40.76 44.54 23.51
CA PRO A 235 40.68 43.10 23.74
C PRO A 235 39.54 42.60 24.67
N THR A 236 39.33 41.28 24.61
CA THR A 236 38.71 40.38 25.64
C THR A 236 37.20 40.48 25.92
N ALA A 237 36.44 39.64 25.22
CA ALA A 237 35.40 38.79 25.81
C ALA A 237 35.21 37.53 24.93
N GLY A 238 35.03 36.35 25.52
CA GLY A 238 34.85 35.11 24.77
C GLY A 238 33.41 34.92 24.30
N GLN A 239 33.21 34.82 22.98
CA GLN A 239 31.96 34.33 22.38
C GLN A 239 32.26 33.13 21.47
N GLU A 240 31.36 32.14 21.47
CA GLU A 240 31.51 30.94 20.67
C GLU A 240 31.39 31.25 19.18
N ILE A 241 32.33 30.75 18.37
CA ILE A 241 32.32 30.97 16.92
C ILE A 241 31.21 30.11 16.32
N ILE A 242 30.07 30.72 16.01
CA ILE A 242 29.06 30.16 15.11
C ILE A 242 29.69 30.09 13.72
N VAL A 243 30.36 28.98 13.42
CA VAL A 243 30.82 28.66 12.06
C VAL A 243 29.58 28.58 11.17
N PRO A 244 29.45 29.41 10.11
CA PRO A 244 28.35 29.28 9.18
C PRO A 244 28.45 27.91 8.50
N THR A 245 27.50 27.02 8.79
CA THR A 245 27.42 25.74 8.10
C THR A 245 27.22 25.99 6.62
N ALA A 246 28.23 25.63 5.82
CA ALA A 246 28.16 25.74 4.37
C ALA A 246 26.90 25.02 3.86
N PRO A 247 26.23 25.54 2.81
CA PRO A 247 25.09 24.85 2.22
C PRO A 247 25.49 23.41 1.84
N PRO A 248 24.58 22.43 1.97
CA PRO A 248 24.91 21.02 1.83
C PRO A 248 25.60 20.73 0.49
N GLN A 249 26.62 19.87 0.53
CA GLN A 249 27.40 19.49 -0.65
C GLN A 249 26.46 19.08 -1.80
N SER A 250 26.80 19.54 -3.00
CA SER A 250 25.89 19.47 -4.15
C SER A 250 25.40 18.04 -4.42
N SER A 251 24.08 17.91 -4.63
CA SER A 251 23.39 16.66 -4.99
C SER A 251 23.95 15.97 -6.23
N LYS A 252 24.70 16.69 -7.08
CA LYS A 252 25.31 16.27 -8.35
C LYS A 252 26.39 15.18 -8.25
N SER A 253 26.62 14.60 -7.07
CA SER A 253 27.67 13.61 -6.81
C SER A 253 27.17 12.17 -6.64
N PHE A 254 25.90 11.97 -6.28
CA PHE A 254 25.30 10.64 -6.15
C PHE A 254 24.49 10.30 -7.39
N ARG A 255 24.79 9.16 -8.02
CA ARG A 255 24.06 8.60 -9.16
C ARG A 255 23.63 7.17 -8.82
N PHE A 256 22.38 6.82 -9.09
CA PHE A 256 21.91 5.45 -8.92
C PHE A 256 22.67 4.47 -9.84
N PRO A 257 22.86 3.20 -9.44
CA PRO A 257 23.63 2.24 -10.21
C PRO A 257 23.02 2.02 -11.60
N LEU A 258 23.88 2.08 -12.61
CA LEU A 258 23.53 1.67 -13.97
C LEU A 258 23.17 0.18 -13.97
N ARG A 259 22.22 -0.19 -14.83
CA ARG A 259 21.83 -1.58 -15.03
C ARG A 259 23.04 -2.45 -15.40
N PRO A 260 23.39 -3.49 -14.62
CA PRO A 260 24.60 -4.31 -14.84
C PRO A 260 24.49 -5.23 -16.05
N GLY A 261 23.28 -5.43 -16.58
CA GLY A 261 22.98 -6.25 -17.74
C GLY A 261 21.49 -6.55 -17.82
N LYS A 262 21.10 -7.45 -18.73
CA LYS A 262 19.79 -8.10 -18.69
C LYS A 262 19.95 -9.48 -18.07
N GLY A 263 18.97 -9.93 -17.31
CA GLY A 263 18.94 -11.32 -16.86
C GLY A 263 18.73 -12.28 -18.02
N SER A 264 19.22 -13.51 -17.83
CA SER A 264 19.24 -14.62 -18.77
C SER A 264 18.56 -15.88 -18.21
N ILE A 265 18.46 -16.01 -16.88
CA ILE A 265 17.86 -17.15 -16.18
C ILE A 265 16.34 -17.16 -16.38
N GLY A 266 15.79 -18.36 -16.56
CA GLY A 266 14.35 -18.61 -16.66
C GLY A 266 13.85 -18.80 -18.10
N THR A 267 12.68 -19.40 -18.24
CA THR A 267 12.08 -19.68 -19.56
C THR A 267 11.60 -18.38 -20.19
N ARG A 268 12.16 -18.00 -21.35
CA ARG A 268 11.73 -16.81 -22.10
C ARG A 268 10.26 -16.91 -22.51
N CYS A 269 9.53 -15.81 -22.41
CA CYS A 269 8.14 -15.70 -22.87
C CYS A 269 7.84 -14.27 -23.34
N LEU A 270 6.67 -14.08 -23.97
CA LEU A 270 6.13 -12.76 -24.31
C LEU A 270 4.97 -12.40 -23.38
N VAL A 271 4.96 -11.16 -22.93
CA VAL A 271 3.86 -10.55 -22.16
C VAL A 271 3.44 -9.23 -22.80
N LYS A 272 2.21 -8.79 -22.53
CA LYS A 272 1.73 -7.45 -22.88
C LYS A 272 1.70 -6.60 -21.61
N ALA A 273 2.17 -5.38 -21.68
CA ALA A 273 2.04 -4.39 -20.62
C ALA A 273 0.97 -3.35 -20.96
N ASN A 274 0.31 -2.77 -19.96
CA ASN A 274 -0.59 -1.60 -20.14
C ASN A 274 0.16 -0.28 -20.35
N HIS A 275 1.16 -0.34 -21.20
CA HIS A 275 2.06 0.72 -21.60
C HIS A 275 1.89 0.90 -23.11
N PHE A 276 1.66 2.12 -23.57
CA PHE A 276 1.44 2.46 -24.96
C PHE A 276 2.58 3.38 -25.41
N PHE A 277 3.27 3.04 -26.51
CA PHE A 277 4.35 3.88 -27.03
C PHE A 277 3.83 5.29 -27.34
N ALA A 278 4.55 6.29 -26.88
CA ALA A 278 4.35 7.69 -27.21
C ALA A 278 5.58 8.19 -27.98
N GLU A 279 5.33 8.82 -29.12
CA GLU A 279 6.36 9.47 -29.93
C GLU A 279 6.83 10.76 -29.22
N LEU A 280 8.15 11.03 -29.24
CA LEU A 280 8.67 12.30 -28.75
C LEU A 280 8.22 13.43 -29.70
N PRO A 281 7.61 14.51 -29.22
CA PRO A 281 7.13 15.57 -30.10
C PRO A 281 8.27 16.41 -30.68
N ASP A 282 8.24 16.64 -31.98
CA ASP A 282 9.18 17.53 -32.70
C ASP A 282 8.73 19.00 -32.64
N LYS A 283 8.56 19.54 -31.42
CA LYS A 283 8.08 20.92 -31.18
C LYS A 283 8.65 21.51 -29.89
N ASP A 284 9.07 22.77 -29.95
CA ASP A 284 9.63 23.48 -28.79
C ASP A 284 8.60 23.80 -27.70
N LEU A 285 8.71 23.12 -26.56
CA LEU A 285 7.80 23.30 -25.43
C LEU A 285 8.18 24.54 -24.61
N HIS A 286 7.25 25.49 -24.49
CA HIS A 286 7.44 26.72 -23.73
C HIS A 286 6.55 26.71 -22.47
N HIS A 287 7.10 27.19 -21.34
CA HIS A 287 6.43 27.32 -20.05
C HIS A 287 6.24 28.80 -19.67
N TYR A 288 5.04 29.12 -19.21
CA TYR A 288 4.60 30.44 -18.79
C TYR A 288 3.98 30.37 -17.38
N ASP A 289 4.41 31.27 -16.51
CA ASP A 289 3.75 31.53 -15.24
C ASP A 289 2.44 32.29 -15.46
N VAL A 290 1.40 31.89 -14.74
CA VAL A 290 0.06 32.48 -14.73
C VAL A 290 -0.24 32.99 -13.34
N SER A 291 -0.59 34.27 -13.22
CA SER A 291 -1.23 34.83 -12.04
C SER A 291 -2.66 35.27 -12.36
N ILE A 292 -3.60 34.96 -11.46
CA ILE A 292 -5.02 35.33 -11.57
C ILE A 292 -5.40 36.15 -10.34
N THR A 293 -5.96 37.34 -10.56
CA THR A 293 -6.42 38.27 -9.52
C THR A 293 -7.90 38.57 -9.72
N PRO A 294 -8.76 38.44 -8.68
CA PRO A 294 -8.47 37.93 -7.33
C PRO A 294 -8.04 36.45 -7.33
N GLU A 295 -7.35 36.00 -6.29
CA GLU A 295 -6.75 34.65 -6.23
C GLU A 295 -7.81 33.53 -6.33
N VAL A 296 -7.55 32.57 -7.22
CA VAL A 296 -8.47 31.46 -7.51
C VAL A 296 -7.95 30.14 -6.95
N THR A 297 -8.37 29.80 -5.74
CA THR A 297 -8.04 28.52 -5.06
C THR A 297 -8.69 27.29 -5.73
N SER A 298 -9.71 27.48 -6.58
CA SER A 298 -10.44 26.40 -7.25
C SER A 298 -9.90 26.12 -8.65
N ARG A 299 -9.21 24.98 -8.83
CA ARG A 299 -8.66 24.57 -10.14
C ARG A 299 -9.71 24.54 -11.26
N VAL A 300 -10.97 24.23 -10.95
CA VAL A 300 -12.08 24.22 -11.92
C VAL A 300 -12.39 25.63 -12.43
N VAL A 301 -12.38 26.62 -11.53
CA VAL A 301 -12.57 28.03 -11.91
C VAL A 301 -11.35 28.56 -12.66
N GLY A 302 -10.13 28.20 -12.21
CA GLY A 302 -8.90 28.55 -12.93
C GLY A 302 -8.89 28.04 -14.37
N ARG A 303 -9.28 26.78 -14.60
CA ARG A 303 -9.42 26.20 -15.95
C ARG A 303 -10.53 26.87 -16.76
N ALA A 304 -11.64 27.26 -16.15
CA ALA A 304 -12.70 28.02 -16.83
C ALA A 304 -12.22 29.41 -17.28
N ILE A 305 -11.46 30.13 -16.45
CA ILE A 305 -10.87 31.43 -16.79
C ILE A 305 -9.91 31.30 -17.98
N ILE A 306 -8.98 30.33 -17.95
CA ILE A 306 -8.03 30.13 -19.06
C ILE A 306 -8.72 29.63 -20.33
N LYS A 307 -9.76 28.80 -20.22
CA LYS A 307 -10.58 28.41 -21.39
C LYS A 307 -11.21 29.64 -22.04
N GLU A 308 -11.77 30.56 -21.27
CA GLU A 308 -12.38 31.77 -21.82
C GLU A 308 -11.33 32.75 -22.37
N LEU A 309 -10.14 32.83 -21.77
CA LEU A 309 -8.99 33.54 -22.33
C LEU A 309 -8.61 33.01 -23.72
N VAL A 310 -8.57 31.67 -23.88
CA VAL A 310 -8.33 31.04 -25.19
C VAL A 310 -9.48 31.34 -26.16
N ASN A 311 -10.74 31.22 -25.74
CA ASN A 311 -11.91 31.54 -26.58
C ASN A 311 -11.84 32.96 -27.17
N LEU A 312 -11.47 33.95 -26.33
CA LEU A 312 -11.43 35.37 -26.70
C LEU A 312 -10.17 35.76 -27.47
N TYR A 313 -9.00 35.19 -27.12
CA TYR A 313 -7.69 35.72 -27.54
C TYR A 313 -6.81 34.75 -28.33
N LYS A 314 -7.28 33.55 -28.69
CA LYS A 314 -6.50 32.55 -29.45
C LYS A 314 -5.88 33.11 -30.73
N GLN A 315 -6.66 33.77 -31.56
CA GLN A 315 -6.18 34.28 -32.85
C GLN A 315 -5.43 35.62 -32.75
N SER A 316 -5.77 36.46 -31.76
CA SER A 316 -5.24 37.82 -31.63
C SER A 316 -3.94 37.90 -30.83
N TYR A 317 -3.90 37.32 -29.63
CA TYR A 317 -2.73 37.43 -28.73
C TYR A 317 -1.97 36.12 -28.54
N LEU A 318 -2.61 34.95 -28.66
CA LEU A 318 -1.91 33.66 -28.51
C LEU A 318 -1.25 33.15 -29.82
N GLY A 319 -1.42 33.90 -30.92
CA GLY A 319 -0.84 33.55 -32.23
C GLY A 319 -1.33 32.21 -32.77
N GLY A 320 -2.63 31.93 -32.62
CA GLY A 320 -3.29 30.71 -33.08
C GLY A 320 -3.12 29.48 -32.17
N ARG A 321 -2.30 29.56 -31.13
CA ARG A 321 -1.92 28.39 -30.29
C ARG A 321 -3.01 27.93 -29.32
N LEU A 322 -2.93 26.68 -28.91
CA LEU A 322 -3.80 26.04 -27.92
C LEU A 322 -3.02 25.69 -26.65
N PRO A 323 -3.00 26.58 -25.62
CA PRO A 323 -2.22 26.35 -24.41
C PRO A 323 -2.84 25.29 -23.48
N ALA A 324 -2.02 24.40 -22.95
CA ALA A 324 -2.39 23.48 -21.87
C ALA A 324 -2.10 24.12 -20.50
N TYR A 325 -2.91 23.85 -19.48
CA TYR A 325 -2.83 24.55 -18.18
C TYR A 325 -2.89 23.58 -17.00
N ASP A 326 -2.06 23.75 -15.97
CA ASP A 326 -2.07 22.87 -14.78
C ASP A 326 -3.34 23.07 -13.91
N GLY A 327 -3.97 24.24 -14.01
CA GLY A 327 -5.11 24.65 -13.20
C GLY A 327 -4.75 25.46 -11.96
N ARG A 328 -3.53 25.99 -11.85
CA ARG A 328 -3.06 26.84 -10.73
C ARG A 328 -2.22 28.03 -11.20
N LYS A 329 -1.10 27.76 -11.88
CA LYS A 329 -0.01 28.72 -12.15
C LYS A 329 0.83 28.41 -13.38
N SER A 330 0.78 27.21 -13.95
CA SER A 330 1.69 26.81 -15.04
C SER A 330 0.94 26.55 -16.34
N LEU A 331 1.25 27.32 -17.36
CA LEU A 331 0.68 27.24 -18.70
C LEU A 331 1.78 26.89 -19.70
N TYR A 332 1.44 26.08 -20.70
CA TYR A 332 2.40 25.54 -21.66
C TYR A 332 1.91 25.70 -23.09
N THR A 333 2.82 25.88 -24.04
CA THR A 333 2.52 25.97 -25.48
C THR A 333 3.54 25.24 -26.34
N ALA A 334 3.08 24.82 -27.53
CA ALA A 334 3.95 24.38 -28.61
C ALA A 334 4.45 25.61 -29.41
N GLY A 335 5.73 25.93 -29.24
CA GLY A 335 6.34 27.19 -29.69
C GLY A 335 5.99 28.39 -28.81
N PRO A 336 6.69 29.52 -29.01
CA PRO A 336 6.54 30.72 -28.18
C PRO A 336 5.25 31.47 -28.47
N LEU A 337 4.61 32.00 -27.43
CA LEU A 337 3.58 33.04 -27.56
C LEU A 337 4.19 34.34 -28.14
N PRO A 338 3.39 35.19 -28.82
CA PRO A 338 3.82 36.49 -29.37
C PRO A 338 4.32 37.55 -28.36
N PHE A 339 4.44 37.20 -27.08
CA PHE A 339 4.79 38.11 -25.99
C PHE A 339 5.63 37.41 -24.91
N THR A 340 6.46 38.18 -24.19
CA THR A 340 7.18 37.73 -22.99
C THR A 340 6.36 37.94 -21.71
N SER A 341 5.48 38.93 -21.68
CA SER A 341 4.45 39.09 -20.66
C SER A 341 3.24 39.83 -21.23
N GLN A 342 2.03 39.36 -20.95
CA GLN A 342 0.78 40.01 -21.36
C GLN A 342 -0.28 39.90 -20.27
N GLU A 343 -1.10 40.94 -20.16
CA GLU A 343 -2.25 41.02 -19.27
C GLU A 343 -3.56 40.90 -20.03
N PHE A 344 -4.51 40.15 -19.47
CA PHE A 344 -5.82 39.88 -20.03
C PHE A 344 -6.90 40.14 -18.97
N HIS A 345 -8.04 40.68 -19.41
CA HIS A 345 -9.23 40.86 -18.59
C HIS A 345 -10.30 39.86 -19.02
N ILE A 346 -10.68 38.96 -18.11
CA ILE A 346 -11.62 37.85 -18.34
C ILE A 346 -12.86 38.03 -17.47
N THR A 347 -14.03 38.17 -18.07
CA THR A 347 -15.31 38.16 -17.35
C THR A 347 -15.93 36.79 -17.44
N LEU A 348 -16.00 36.07 -16.31
CA LEU A 348 -16.89 34.90 -16.20
C LEU A 348 -18.28 35.33 -15.75
N PHE A 349 -19.29 34.68 -16.29
CA PHE A 349 -20.67 34.78 -15.84
C PHE A 349 -21.00 33.59 -14.93
N ASP A 350 -21.61 33.83 -13.78
CA ASP A 350 -22.15 32.76 -12.95
C ASP A 350 -23.51 32.27 -13.48
N ASP A 351 -23.59 30.97 -13.82
CA ASP A 351 -24.86 30.28 -14.19
C ASP A 351 -25.86 30.18 -13.02
N ASP A 352 -25.44 30.53 -11.79
CA ASP A 352 -26.25 30.49 -10.55
C ASP A 352 -27.16 31.74 -10.39
N GLY A 353 -27.42 32.49 -11.47
CA GLY A 353 -28.22 33.73 -11.52
C GLY A 353 -29.62 33.53 -12.12
N GLY A 354 -30.66 34.03 -11.45
CA GLY A 354 -32.05 33.89 -11.87
C GLY A 354 -32.57 35.03 -12.76
N PRO A 355 -33.72 34.85 -13.42
CA PRO A 355 -34.40 35.93 -14.13
C PRO A 355 -34.76 37.03 -13.12
N GLY A 356 -34.29 38.25 -13.36
CA GLY A 356 -34.43 39.40 -12.44
C GLY A 356 -33.22 39.69 -11.55
N SER A 357 -32.19 38.83 -11.52
CA SER A 357 -30.88 39.16 -10.95
C SER A 357 -29.85 39.26 -12.05
N GLU A 358 -29.06 40.34 -12.11
CA GLU A 358 -27.93 40.42 -13.04
C GLU A 358 -27.02 39.19 -12.89
N ARG A 359 -26.65 38.57 -14.01
CA ARG A 359 -25.63 37.50 -14.02
C ARG A 359 -24.38 38.04 -13.37
N ARG A 360 -23.99 37.48 -12.21
CA ARG A 360 -22.94 38.04 -11.36
C ARG A 360 -21.60 37.97 -12.09
N ARG A 361 -21.23 39.06 -12.78
CA ARG A 361 -19.99 39.18 -13.54
C ARG A 361 -18.82 39.11 -12.56
N ARG A 362 -17.98 38.08 -12.72
CA ARG A 362 -16.72 37.95 -11.99
C ARG A 362 -15.59 38.25 -12.96
N ASN A 363 -15.05 39.46 -12.82
CA ASN A 363 -13.91 39.92 -13.61
C ASN A 363 -12.61 39.43 -12.98
N PHE A 364 -11.73 38.87 -13.79
CA PHE A 364 -10.41 38.39 -13.42
C PHE A 364 -9.35 39.05 -14.29
N LYS A 365 -8.34 39.62 -13.63
CA LYS A 365 -7.08 40.01 -14.27
C LYS A 365 -6.19 38.78 -14.33
N VAL A 366 -5.77 38.40 -15.53
CA VAL A 366 -4.88 37.27 -15.78
C VAL A 366 -3.60 37.79 -16.41
N VAL A 367 -2.45 37.54 -15.79
CA VAL A 367 -1.14 37.84 -16.37
C VAL A 367 -0.46 36.54 -16.73
N ILE A 368 -0.01 36.43 -17.98
CA ILE A 368 0.78 35.31 -18.51
C ILE A 368 2.19 35.84 -18.77
N LYS A 369 3.21 35.24 -18.16
CA LYS A 369 4.63 35.64 -18.28
C LYS A 369 5.50 34.46 -18.64
N PHE A 370 6.41 34.62 -19.60
CA PHE A 370 7.38 33.59 -19.97
C PHE A 370 8.30 33.25 -18.79
N ALA A 371 8.47 31.95 -18.54
CA ALA A 371 9.28 31.42 -17.45
C ALA A 371 10.48 30.60 -17.97
N ALA A 372 10.24 29.63 -18.87
CA ALA A 372 11.30 28.75 -19.39
C ALA A 372 10.93 28.08 -20.72
N ARG A 373 11.91 27.51 -21.43
CA ARG A 373 11.73 26.52 -22.50
C ARG A 373 12.11 25.15 -21.94
N ALA A 374 11.25 24.15 -22.12
CA ALA A 374 11.54 22.79 -21.68
C ALA A 374 12.39 22.05 -22.73
N ASP A 375 13.48 21.43 -22.29
CA ASP A 375 14.51 20.87 -23.16
C ASP A 375 14.17 19.42 -23.54
N LEU A 376 13.53 19.26 -24.71
CA LEU A 376 13.21 17.94 -25.27
C LEU A 376 14.45 17.19 -25.78
N HIS A 377 15.55 17.87 -26.12
CA HIS A 377 16.76 17.19 -26.55
C HIS A 377 17.47 16.52 -25.36
N ARG A 378 17.43 17.13 -24.15
CA ARG A 378 17.80 16.41 -22.91
C ARG A 378 16.92 15.20 -22.66
N LEU A 379 15.63 15.26 -22.99
CA LEU A 379 14.73 14.12 -22.82
C LEU A 379 15.07 12.99 -23.81
N GLU A 380 15.36 13.33 -25.06
CA GLU A 380 15.88 12.40 -26.06
C GLU A 380 17.21 11.75 -25.62
N LEU A 381 18.20 12.56 -25.20
CA LEU A 381 19.48 12.08 -24.70
C LEU A 381 19.33 11.20 -23.44
N PHE A 382 18.38 11.50 -22.56
CA PHE A 382 18.06 10.70 -21.38
C PHE A 382 17.43 9.35 -21.77
N LEU A 383 16.46 9.33 -22.68
CA LEU A 383 15.85 8.11 -23.20
C LEU A 383 16.86 7.24 -23.96
N ALA A 384 17.82 7.86 -24.66
CA ALA A 384 18.96 7.20 -25.29
C ALA A 384 20.08 6.80 -24.29
N GLY A 385 19.90 7.05 -22.99
CA GLY A 385 20.85 6.72 -21.92
C GLY A 385 22.14 7.55 -21.90
N ARG A 386 22.23 8.61 -22.71
CA ARG A 386 23.38 9.51 -22.84
C ARG A 386 23.38 10.62 -21.79
N HIS A 387 22.22 10.96 -21.24
CA HIS A 387 22.07 11.87 -20.10
C HIS A 387 21.76 11.10 -18.81
N ALA A 388 22.19 11.60 -17.65
CA ALA A 388 22.02 10.93 -16.36
C ALA A 388 20.68 11.22 -15.68
N GLU A 389 20.22 12.48 -15.74
CA GLU A 389 19.01 12.95 -15.07
C GLU A 389 17.85 13.13 -16.07
N ALA A 390 16.62 12.85 -15.65
CA ALA A 390 15.42 13.11 -16.45
C ALA A 390 15.04 14.61 -16.36
N PRO A 391 14.80 15.32 -17.47
CA PRO A 391 14.23 16.67 -17.43
C PRO A 391 12.76 16.60 -16.98
N GLN A 392 12.54 16.85 -15.69
CA GLN A 392 11.23 16.72 -15.05
C GLN A 392 10.23 17.74 -15.60
N GLU A 393 10.69 18.91 -16.03
CA GLU A 393 9.88 19.96 -16.64
C GLU A 393 9.24 19.46 -17.93
N ALA A 394 10.03 18.81 -18.80
CA ALA A 394 9.54 18.24 -20.06
C ALA A 394 8.53 17.11 -19.82
N LEU A 395 8.82 16.19 -18.89
CA LEU A 395 7.89 15.13 -18.50
C LEU A 395 6.59 15.68 -17.88
N GLN A 396 6.68 16.76 -17.10
CA GLN A 396 5.54 17.46 -16.51
C GLN A 396 4.68 18.15 -17.58
N VAL A 397 5.26 18.79 -18.60
CA VAL A 397 4.49 19.34 -19.73
C VAL A 397 3.66 18.23 -20.38
N LEU A 398 4.30 17.10 -20.71
CA LEU A 398 3.67 15.99 -21.42
C LEU A 398 2.57 15.31 -20.59
N ASP A 399 2.74 15.16 -19.26
CA ASP A 399 1.67 14.67 -18.37
C ASP A 399 0.49 15.64 -18.33
N ILE A 400 0.74 16.96 -18.28
CA ILE A 400 -0.32 17.99 -18.21
C ILE A 400 -1.10 18.09 -19.53
N VAL A 401 -0.42 18.12 -20.68
CA VAL A 401 -1.04 18.19 -22.02
C VAL A 401 -2.00 17.03 -22.22
N LEU A 402 -1.54 15.79 -22.01
CA LEU A 402 -2.37 14.59 -22.17
C LEU A 402 -3.49 14.47 -21.14
N ARG A 403 -3.49 15.32 -20.10
CA ARG A 403 -4.53 15.39 -19.06
C ARG A 403 -5.51 16.56 -19.27
N GLU A 404 -5.28 17.45 -20.23
CA GLU A 404 -6.15 18.61 -20.50
C GLU A 404 -7.50 18.20 -21.11
N LEU A 405 -7.50 17.36 -22.16
CA LEU A 405 -8.72 16.81 -22.75
C LEU A 405 -9.62 16.06 -21.74
N PRO A 406 -9.13 15.07 -20.96
CA PRO A 406 -9.96 14.41 -19.97
C PRO A 406 -10.30 15.28 -18.75
N SER A 407 -9.56 16.37 -18.47
CA SER A 407 -9.93 17.34 -17.43
C SER A 407 -11.01 18.35 -17.89
N SER A 408 -11.10 18.62 -19.20
CA SER A 408 -12.01 19.61 -19.78
C SER A 408 -13.33 19.03 -20.31
N ARG A 409 -13.39 17.71 -20.57
CA ARG A 409 -14.63 16.97 -20.90
C ARG A 409 -15.57 16.92 -19.67
N PRO A 410 -16.79 17.50 -19.71
CA PRO A 410 -17.71 17.56 -18.55
C PRO A 410 -18.16 16.23 -17.94
N ARG A 411 -17.96 15.12 -18.66
CA ARG A 411 -18.32 13.76 -18.22
C ARG A 411 -17.32 13.12 -17.25
N TYR A 412 -16.15 13.72 -17.05
CA TYR A 412 -15.12 13.19 -16.14
C TYR A 412 -14.96 14.04 -14.89
N ALA A 413 -14.86 13.36 -13.75
CA ALA A 413 -14.43 13.93 -12.47
C ALA A 413 -12.93 13.61 -12.25
N PRO A 414 -12.01 14.57 -12.42
CA PRO A 414 -10.58 14.34 -12.26
C PRO A 414 -10.15 14.33 -10.79
N PHE A 415 -9.42 13.29 -10.38
CA PHE A 415 -8.82 13.16 -9.04
C PHE A 415 -7.38 12.64 -9.17
N GLY A 416 -6.40 13.51 -8.94
CA GLY A 416 -4.97 13.20 -9.12
C GLY A 416 -4.65 12.90 -10.60
N ARG A 417 -4.09 11.71 -10.85
CA ARG A 417 -3.84 11.14 -12.20
C ARG A 417 -4.94 10.20 -12.69
N SER A 418 -6.14 10.24 -12.07
CA SER A 418 -7.29 9.40 -12.47
C SER A 418 -8.53 10.21 -12.82
N PHE A 419 -9.30 9.70 -13.78
CA PHE A 419 -10.53 10.32 -14.31
C PHE A 419 -11.69 9.34 -14.17
N PHE A 420 -12.76 9.74 -13.47
CA PHE A 420 -13.92 8.88 -13.18
C PHE A 420 -15.19 9.41 -13.83
N SER A 421 -16.14 8.54 -14.16
CA SER A 421 -17.41 8.93 -14.79
C SER A 421 -18.52 7.93 -14.46
N PRO A 422 -19.78 8.36 -14.33
CA PRO A 422 -20.92 7.46 -14.23
C PRO A 422 -21.17 6.68 -15.54
N ASP A 423 -20.75 7.24 -16.68
CA ASP A 423 -20.93 6.66 -18.02
C ASP A 423 -19.92 5.54 -18.32
N LEU A 424 -18.85 5.43 -17.51
CA LEU A 424 -17.85 4.38 -17.65
C LEU A 424 -18.33 3.09 -16.98
N GLY A 425 -19.13 2.32 -17.70
CA GLY A 425 -19.64 1.02 -17.26
C GLY A 425 -21.00 1.12 -16.59
N ARG A 426 -21.18 0.48 -15.43
CA ARG A 426 -22.44 0.45 -14.69
C ARG A 426 -22.20 0.91 -13.26
N ARG A 427 -22.88 1.98 -12.84
CA ARG A 427 -22.95 2.39 -11.42
C ARG A 427 -23.47 1.24 -10.58
N GLN A 428 -22.82 0.94 -9.45
CA GLN A 428 -23.33 -0.02 -8.47
C GLN A 428 -23.45 0.62 -7.09
N PRO A 429 -24.60 0.50 -6.39
CA PRO A 429 -24.74 0.98 -5.03
C PRO A 429 -23.86 0.15 -4.09
N LEU A 430 -23.14 0.83 -3.21
CA LEU A 430 -22.31 0.28 -2.15
C LEU A 430 -23.05 0.28 -0.80
N GLY A 431 -24.17 1.00 -0.69
CA GLY A 431 -24.96 1.19 0.53
C GLY A 431 -24.55 2.44 1.33
N ASP A 432 -25.40 2.85 2.27
CA ASP A 432 -25.33 4.15 2.98
C ASP A 432 -25.40 5.39 2.04
N GLY A 433 -26.10 5.30 0.89
CA GLY A 433 -26.20 6.39 -0.09
C GLY A 433 -24.91 6.65 -0.89
N LEU A 434 -24.10 5.61 -1.10
CA LEU A 434 -22.83 5.66 -1.83
C LEU A 434 -22.86 4.73 -3.04
N GLU A 435 -22.39 5.21 -4.19
CA GLU A 435 -22.23 4.40 -5.40
C GLU A 435 -20.77 4.28 -5.85
N SER A 436 -20.49 3.31 -6.71
CA SER A 436 -19.20 3.12 -7.38
C SER A 436 -19.22 3.75 -8.78
N TRP A 437 -18.20 4.54 -9.09
CA TRP A 437 -17.91 5.00 -10.46
C TRP A 437 -16.58 4.39 -10.92
N ARG A 438 -16.54 3.91 -12.17
CA ARG A 438 -15.27 3.53 -12.80
C ARG A 438 -14.57 4.76 -13.39
N GLY A 439 -13.34 4.53 -13.78
CA GLY A 439 -12.43 5.51 -14.35
C GLY A 439 -11.17 4.84 -14.88
N PHE A 440 -10.23 5.67 -15.30
CA PHE A 440 -8.89 5.24 -15.67
C PHE A 440 -7.84 6.12 -15.00
N TYR A 441 -6.70 5.52 -14.67
CA TYR A 441 -5.45 6.20 -14.40
C TYR A 441 -4.71 6.48 -15.70
N GLN A 442 -3.95 7.57 -15.73
CA GLN A 442 -3.06 7.92 -16.84
C GLN A 442 -1.77 8.57 -16.30
N SER A 443 -0.61 8.12 -16.77
CA SER A 443 0.68 8.83 -16.58
C SER A 443 1.61 8.57 -17.77
N ILE A 444 2.31 9.60 -18.25
CA ILE A 444 3.46 9.38 -19.13
C ILE A 444 4.70 9.00 -18.30
N ARG A 445 5.57 8.13 -18.83
CA ARG A 445 6.80 7.64 -18.19
C ARG A 445 7.94 7.54 -19.21
N PRO A 446 9.18 7.93 -18.86
CA PRO A 446 10.36 7.59 -19.65
C PRO A 446 10.71 6.10 -19.45
N THR A 447 11.03 5.40 -20.52
CA THR A 447 11.32 3.95 -20.50
C THR A 447 12.35 3.58 -21.57
N GLN A 448 12.90 2.37 -21.52
CA GLN A 448 13.81 1.85 -22.56
C GLN A 448 13.20 1.75 -23.96
N MET A 449 11.87 1.79 -24.09
CA MET A 449 11.18 1.86 -25.38
C MET A 449 10.83 3.29 -25.82
N GLY A 450 11.44 4.31 -25.21
CA GLY A 450 11.09 5.72 -25.40
C GLY A 450 10.06 6.18 -24.37
N LEU A 451 9.20 7.14 -24.75
CA LEU A 451 8.08 7.54 -23.89
C LEU A 451 6.98 6.48 -23.91
N SER A 452 6.38 6.25 -22.74
CA SER A 452 5.31 5.28 -22.53
C SER A 452 4.16 5.94 -21.78
N LEU A 453 2.97 5.93 -22.38
CA LEU A 453 1.73 6.26 -21.69
C LEU A 453 1.20 5.02 -20.97
N ASN A 454 1.21 5.03 -19.64
CA ASN A 454 0.66 3.96 -18.81
C ASN A 454 -0.81 4.26 -18.45
N ILE A 455 -1.71 3.32 -18.75
CA ILE A 455 -3.16 3.45 -18.52
C ILE A 455 -3.69 2.21 -17.79
N ASP A 456 -4.42 2.39 -16.67
CA ASP A 456 -4.98 1.28 -15.88
C ASP A 456 -6.41 1.60 -15.41
N MET A 457 -7.29 0.60 -15.36
CA MET A 457 -8.68 0.79 -14.93
C MET A 457 -8.80 0.98 -13.42
N SER A 458 -9.55 2.00 -12.99
CA SER A 458 -9.80 2.32 -11.58
C SER A 458 -11.30 2.40 -11.27
N ALA A 459 -11.68 2.23 -10.01
CA ALA A 459 -12.99 2.66 -9.52
C ALA A 459 -12.84 3.27 -8.13
N THR A 460 -13.78 4.15 -7.75
CA THR A 460 -13.80 4.77 -6.42
C THR A 460 -15.24 5.10 -6.02
N ALA A 461 -15.46 5.33 -4.73
CA ALA A 461 -16.79 5.61 -4.21
C ALA A 461 -17.16 7.10 -4.38
N PHE A 462 -18.40 7.34 -4.78
CA PHE A 462 -19.07 8.63 -4.88
C PHE A 462 -20.33 8.62 -4.02
N ILE A 463 -20.83 9.81 -3.66
CA ILE A 463 -22.11 9.97 -2.97
C ILE A 463 -23.21 9.97 -4.03
N GLU A 464 -24.27 9.18 -3.82
CA GLU A 464 -25.40 9.11 -4.75
C GLU A 464 -26.12 10.47 -4.83
N PRO A 465 -26.53 10.94 -6.03
CA PRO A 465 -27.18 12.25 -6.22
C PRO A 465 -28.66 12.23 -5.83
N LEU A 466 -28.98 11.74 -4.63
CA LEU A 466 -30.33 11.56 -4.10
C LEU A 466 -30.91 12.86 -3.49
N PRO A 467 -32.24 12.99 -3.38
CA PRO A 467 -32.87 13.84 -2.38
C PRO A 467 -32.30 13.53 -0.97
N VAL A 468 -32.12 14.56 -0.15
CA VAL A 468 -31.46 14.38 1.17
C VAL A 468 -32.29 13.50 2.11
N ILE A 469 -33.62 13.51 1.98
CA ILE A 469 -34.55 12.59 2.67
C ILE A 469 -34.21 11.13 2.33
N GLU A 470 -34.12 10.77 1.04
CA GLU A 470 -33.79 9.41 0.60
C GLU A 470 -32.38 8.98 1.05
N PHE A 471 -31.40 9.88 0.97
CA PHE A 471 -30.05 9.62 1.48
C PHE A 471 -30.05 9.34 2.99
N VAL A 472 -30.85 10.06 3.78
CA VAL A 472 -31.00 9.81 5.22
C VAL A 472 -31.68 8.47 5.48
N ALA A 473 -32.72 8.11 4.74
CA ALA A 473 -33.39 6.80 4.86
C ALA A 473 -32.42 5.65 4.56
N GLN A 474 -31.65 5.73 3.47
CA GLN A 474 -30.59 4.76 3.16
C GLN A 474 -29.52 4.70 4.26
N LEU A 475 -29.05 5.85 4.75
CA LEU A 475 -28.00 5.94 5.78
C LEU A 475 -28.46 5.39 7.13
N LEU A 476 -29.74 5.49 7.48
CA LEU A 476 -30.30 4.90 8.70
C LEU A 476 -30.72 3.43 8.51
N ASN A 477 -30.92 2.98 7.27
CA ASN A 477 -31.54 1.70 6.92
C ASN A 477 -32.93 1.55 7.58
N CYS A 478 -33.72 2.63 7.53
CA CYS A 478 -35.12 2.65 7.93
C CYS A 478 -35.89 3.66 7.09
N GLU A 479 -37.21 3.52 7.03
CA GLU A 479 -38.06 4.58 6.52
C GLU A 479 -38.06 5.78 7.48
N ILE A 480 -38.30 6.97 6.94
CA ILE A 480 -38.42 8.19 7.75
C ILE A 480 -39.86 8.30 8.22
N HIS A 481 -40.15 7.60 9.32
CA HIS A 481 -41.42 7.68 10.02
C HIS A 481 -41.59 9.03 10.73
N SER A 482 -42.83 9.39 11.07
CA SER A 482 -43.25 10.63 11.74
C SER A 482 -42.79 10.80 13.20
N ARG A 483 -41.55 10.40 13.53
CA ARG A 483 -40.91 10.54 14.85
C ARG A 483 -39.69 11.46 14.78
N PRO A 484 -39.31 12.12 15.89
CA PRO A 484 -38.00 12.75 16.00
C PRO A 484 -36.84 11.77 15.78
N LEU A 485 -35.73 12.30 15.29
CA LEU A 485 -34.44 11.61 15.24
C LEU A 485 -33.79 11.62 16.64
N SER A 486 -33.27 10.47 17.07
CA SER A 486 -32.43 10.38 18.27
C SER A 486 -31.10 11.12 18.09
N ASP A 487 -30.42 11.44 19.20
CA ASP A 487 -29.09 12.06 19.16
C ASP A 487 -28.08 11.25 18.35
N ALA A 488 -28.12 9.91 18.47
CA ALA A 488 -27.25 9.01 17.73
C ALA A 488 -27.50 9.09 16.21
N GLU A 489 -28.76 9.11 15.79
CA GLU A 489 -29.15 9.28 14.37
C GLU A 489 -28.73 10.66 13.86
N ARG A 490 -29.03 11.74 14.60
CA ARG A 490 -28.62 13.11 14.25
C ARG A 490 -27.11 13.25 14.13
N VAL A 491 -26.33 12.62 15.02
CA VAL A 491 -24.85 12.59 14.94
C VAL A 491 -24.37 11.77 13.73
N LYS A 492 -24.99 10.62 13.42
CA LYS A 492 -24.67 9.81 12.23
C LYS A 492 -24.87 10.62 10.95
N ILE A 493 -26.04 11.27 10.80
CA ILE A 493 -26.37 12.09 9.63
C ILE A 493 -25.45 13.33 9.55
N LYS A 494 -25.22 14.03 10.67
CA LYS A 494 -24.29 15.17 10.72
C LYS A 494 -22.87 14.76 10.30
N LYS A 495 -22.38 13.60 10.74
CA LYS A 495 -21.06 13.06 10.34
C LYS A 495 -21.02 12.66 8.86
N ALA A 496 -22.11 12.16 8.30
CA ALA A 496 -22.21 11.84 6.86
C ALA A 496 -22.23 13.10 5.99
N LEU A 497 -23.22 13.98 6.20
CA LEU A 497 -23.52 15.14 5.35
C LEU A 497 -22.56 16.33 5.52
N ARG A 498 -21.83 16.47 6.63
CA ARG A 498 -20.88 17.59 6.81
C ARG A 498 -19.85 17.60 5.67
N GLY A 499 -19.80 18.74 4.96
CA GLY A 499 -18.96 18.98 3.79
C GLY A 499 -19.59 18.62 2.44
N VAL A 500 -20.72 17.91 2.40
CA VAL A 500 -21.43 17.57 1.16
C VAL A 500 -22.07 18.83 0.55
N LYS A 501 -22.07 18.92 -0.78
CA LYS A 501 -22.80 19.95 -1.53
C LYS A 501 -24.20 19.46 -1.87
N VAL A 502 -25.19 20.34 -1.73
CA VAL A 502 -26.58 20.14 -2.12
C VAL A 502 -27.04 21.28 -3.03
N GLU A 503 -27.95 20.98 -3.95
CA GLU A 503 -28.71 21.96 -4.72
C GLU A 503 -30.14 22.08 -4.17
N VAL A 504 -30.69 23.29 -4.18
CA VAL A 504 -32.07 23.51 -3.73
C VAL A 504 -33.09 23.18 -4.82
N THR A 505 -34.23 22.61 -4.43
CA THR A 505 -35.29 22.18 -5.35
C THR A 505 -36.50 23.12 -5.35
N HIS A 506 -36.73 23.87 -4.26
CA HIS A 506 -37.91 24.73 -4.04
C HIS A 506 -37.99 26.00 -4.91
N ARG A 507 -36.99 26.30 -5.74
CA ARG A 507 -36.92 27.52 -6.56
C ARG A 507 -37.12 27.24 -8.06
N GLY A 508 -37.92 26.23 -8.39
CA GLY A 508 -38.22 25.82 -9.77
C GLY A 508 -36.97 25.46 -10.56
N ASN A 509 -36.62 26.30 -11.55
CA ASN A 509 -35.44 26.13 -12.39
C ASN A 509 -34.12 26.53 -11.69
N MET A 510 -34.18 27.25 -10.56
CA MET A 510 -32.99 27.81 -9.90
C MET A 510 -32.33 26.84 -8.91
N ARG A 511 -31.46 25.97 -9.43
CA ARG A 511 -30.77 24.89 -8.70
C ARG A 511 -29.49 25.35 -7.98
N ARG A 512 -29.61 26.43 -7.21
CA ARG A 512 -28.49 27.06 -6.49
C ARG A 512 -27.82 26.11 -5.50
N LYS A 513 -26.48 26.10 -5.49
CA LYS A 513 -25.66 25.10 -4.78
C LYS A 513 -25.07 25.63 -3.48
N TYR A 514 -25.14 24.82 -2.42
CA TYR A 514 -24.68 25.12 -1.08
C TYR A 514 -23.83 23.97 -0.51
N ARG A 515 -22.93 24.24 0.44
CA ARG A 515 -22.15 23.22 1.16
C ARG A 515 -22.62 23.14 2.61
N ILE A 516 -22.91 21.93 3.07
CA ILE A 516 -23.43 21.67 4.42
C ILE A 516 -22.32 21.85 5.46
N SER A 517 -22.54 22.77 6.41
CA SER A 517 -21.69 22.99 7.58
C SER A 517 -22.12 22.11 8.77
N GLY A 518 -23.42 21.87 8.92
CA GLY A 518 -23.99 21.12 10.04
C GLY A 518 -25.48 20.77 9.87
N LEU A 519 -26.09 20.38 10.99
CA LEU A 519 -27.54 20.17 11.16
C LEU A 519 -28.00 20.96 12.38
N THR A 520 -29.23 21.45 12.37
CA THR A 520 -29.85 22.05 13.57
C THR A 520 -30.09 21.02 14.66
N THR A 521 -30.17 21.48 15.90
CA THR A 521 -30.58 20.68 17.07
C THR A 521 -32.10 20.61 17.18
N GLN A 522 -32.79 21.73 16.95
CA GLN A 522 -34.25 21.85 16.88
C GLN A 522 -34.83 21.28 15.58
N ALA A 523 -36.10 20.88 15.64
CA ALA A 523 -36.89 20.47 14.48
C ALA A 523 -37.32 21.69 13.62
N THR A 524 -37.59 21.46 12.34
CA THR A 524 -37.94 22.53 11.37
C THR A 524 -39.20 23.32 11.76
N ARG A 525 -40.16 22.70 12.47
CA ARG A 525 -41.35 23.37 13.06
C ARG A 525 -41.03 24.38 14.18
N GLU A 526 -39.97 24.15 14.95
CA GLU A 526 -39.57 24.96 16.11
C GLU A 526 -38.53 26.03 15.72
N LEU A 527 -37.86 25.81 14.59
CA LEU A 527 -36.73 26.62 14.15
C LEU A 527 -37.20 27.97 13.60
N THR A 528 -36.78 29.04 14.27
CA THR A 528 -36.99 30.43 13.86
C THR A 528 -35.69 31.11 13.45
N PHE A 529 -35.79 32.18 12.66
CA PHE A 529 -34.64 32.98 12.24
C PHE A 529 -35.06 34.43 11.90
N PRO A 530 -34.16 35.42 12.04
CA PRO A 530 -34.40 36.78 11.57
C PRO A 530 -34.36 36.81 10.03
N VAL A 531 -35.43 37.30 9.41
CA VAL A 531 -35.62 37.37 7.96
C VAL A 531 -34.95 38.61 7.36
N ASP A 532 -34.86 39.69 8.14
CA ASP A 532 -34.29 40.99 7.77
C ASP A 532 -33.31 41.49 8.85
N GLU A 533 -32.84 42.73 8.71
CA GLU A 533 -31.98 43.40 9.70
C GLU A 533 -32.79 44.29 10.67
N GLY A 534 -34.10 44.44 10.45
CA GLY A 534 -35.04 45.09 11.37
C GLY A 534 -35.47 44.19 12.54
N GLY A 535 -35.14 42.90 12.48
CA GLY A 535 -35.40 41.93 13.55
C GLY A 535 -36.66 41.10 13.36
N THR A 536 -37.28 41.07 12.17
CA THR A 536 -38.48 40.27 11.90
C THR A 536 -38.15 38.77 11.99
N ILE A 537 -38.55 38.13 13.09
CA ILE A 537 -38.39 36.68 13.28
C ILE A 537 -39.56 35.93 12.64
N LYS A 538 -39.27 34.92 11.80
CA LYS A 538 -40.26 33.95 11.31
C LYS A 538 -39.80 32.51 11.56
N SER A 539 -40.73 31.56 11.60
CA SER A 539 -40.40 30.13 11.56
C SER A 539 -39.99 29.70 10.15
N VAL A 540 -39.17 28.66 10.02
CA VAL A 540 -38.78 28.13 8.70
C VAL A 540 -40.00 27.59 7.94
N VAL A 541 -40.96 26.96 8.62
CA VAL A 541 -42.21 26.48 7.98
C VAL A 541 -43.03 27.65 7.41
N GLN A 542 -43.27 28.70 8.21
CA GLN A 542 -44.00 29.88 7.77
C GLN A 542 -43.29 30.57 6.59
N TYR A 543 -41.98 30.80 6.71
CA TYR A 543 -41.21 31.44 5.65
C TYR A 543 -41.25 30.67 4.32
N PHE A 544 -41.18 29.33 4.36
CA PHE A 544 -41.26 28.52 3.14
C PHE A 544 -42.66 28.50 2.50
N GLN A 545 -43.70 28.49 3.32
CA GLN A 545 -45.08 28.56 2.86
C GLN A 545 -45.41 29.93 2.24
N GLU A 546 -45.02 31.02 2.90
CA GLU A 546 -45.26 32.40 2.42
C GLU A 546 -44.41 32.78 1.21
N THR A 547 -43.11 32.41 1.20
CA THR A 547 -42.15 32.90 0.18
C THR A 547 -42.11 32.04 -1.09
N TYR A 548 -42.41 30.74 -0.98
CA TYR A 548 -42.29 29.79 -2.11
C TYR A 548 -43.55 28.95 -2.34
N GLY A 549 -44.61 29.13 -1.55
CA GLY A 549 -45.79 28.26 -1.58
C GLY A 549 -45.52 26.81 -1.14
N PHE A 550 -44.37 26.55 -0.51
CA PHE A 550 -43.90 25.18 -0.25
C PHE A 550 -44.29 24.70 1.14
N SER A 551 -45.24 23.77 1.20
CA SER A 551 -45.67 23.13 2.44
C SER A 551 -44.73 21.99 2.83
N ILE A 552 -43.90 22.21 3.85
CA ILE A 552 -42.95 21.22 4.39
C ILE A 552 -43.72 20.10 5.11
N GLN A 553 -43.47 18.84 4.76
CA GLN A 553 -44.21 17.71 5.33
C GLN A 553 -43.53 17.10 6.57
N HIS A 554 -42.21 16.93 6.52
CA HIS A 554 -41.39 16.29 7.56
C HIS A 554 -40.89 17.33 8.57
N THR A 555 -41.79 18.18 9.06
CA THR A 555 -41.46 19.34 9.93
C THR A 555 -40.77 18.96 11.25
N TYR A 556 -40.83 17.69 11.64
CA TYR A 556 -40.15 17.08 12.77
C TYR A 556 -38.65 16.80 12.54
N LEU A 557 -38.16 16.86 11.29
CA LEU A 557 -36.73 16.72 10.97
C LEU A 557 -35.96 18.03 11.22
N PRO A 558 -34.65 17.97 11.53
CA PRO A 558 -33.80 19.15 11.61
C PRO A 558 -33.49 19.71 10.20
N CYS A 559 -33.20 21.01 10.14
CA CYS A 559 -32.70 21.64 8.91
C CYS A 559 -31.20 21.37 8.70
N LEU A 560 -30.80 21.40 7.43
CA LEU A 560 -29.39 21.53 7.04
C LEU A 560 -28.93 22.96 7.34
N GLN A 561 -27.73 23.08 7.92
CA GLN A 561 -27.06 24.38 8.08
C GLN A 561 -26.08 24.58 6.91
N VAL A 562 -26.17 25.72 6.23
CA VAL A 562 -25.28 26.10 5.11
C VAL A 562 -24.87 27.58 5.20
N GLY A 563 -23.83 27.98 4.47
CA GLY A 563 -23.38 29.38 4.43
C GLY A 563 -22.35 29.74 5.52
N ASN A 564 -22.34 31.01 5.96
CA ASN A 564 -21.45 31.49 7.01
C ASN A 564 -21.87 30.91 8.37
N GLN A 565 -20.90 30.59 9.24
CA GLN A 565 -21.20 30.13 10.60
C GLN A 565 -21.78 31.24 11.50
N GLN A 566 -21.49 32.52 11.21
CA GLN A 566 -22.01 33.68 11.96
C GLN A 566 -23.46 34.04 11.59
N ARG A 567 -23.88 33.80 10.35
CA ARG A 567 -25.28 33.92 9.88
C ARG A 567 -25.60 32.68 9.04
N PRO A 568 -25.96 31.55 9.68
CA PRO A 568 -26.22 30.30 8.99
C PRO A 568 -27.59 30.33 8.30
N ASN A 569 -27.63 29.89 7.05
CA ASN A 569 -28.87 29.67 6.33
C ASN A 569 -29.41 28.27 6.68
N TYR A 570 -30.71 28.19 6.97
CA TYR A 570 -31.40 26.94 7.25
C TYR A 570 -32.15 26.44 6.02
N LEU A 571 -31.92 25.18 5.63
CA LEU A 571 -32.61 24.53 4.52
C LEU A 571 -33.28 23.24 5.01
N PRO A 572 -34.62 23.08 4.86
CA PRO A 572 -35.29 21.81 5.09
C PRO A 572 -34.71 20.68 4.23
N MET A 573 -34.67 19.46 4.76
CA MET A 573 -34.08 18.31 4.04
C MET A 573 -34.86 17.96 2.76
N GLU A 574 -36.18 18.15 2.73
CA GLU A 574 -37.04 17.96 1.55
C GLU A 574 -36.62 18.81 0.35
N VAL A 575 -36.22 20.07 0.60
CA VAL A 575 -35.96 21.03 -0.47
C VAL A 575 -34.53 20.96 -1.00
N CYS A 576 -33.82 19.86 -0.73
CA CYS A 576 -32.39 19.67 -1.01
C CYS A 576 -32.12 18.33 -1.70
N LYS A 577 -31.30 18.36 -2.76
CA LYS A 577 -30.78 17.19 -3.46
C LYS A 577 -29.25 17.21 -3.43
N ILE A 578 -28.60 16.05 -3.27
CA ILE A 578 -27.14 15.92 -3.30
C ILE A 578 -26.64 16.15 -4.73
N VAL A 579 -25.61 16.99 -4.87
CA VAL A 579 -24.98 17.29 -6.17
C VAL A 579 -24.14 16.09 -6.61
N GLU A 580 -24.26 15.71 -7.89
CA GLU A 580 -23.51 14.61 -8.49
C GLU A 580 -21.99 14.88 -8.55
N GLY A 581 -21.17 13.83 -8.75
CA GLY A 581 -19.71 13.95 -8.90
C GLY A 581 -18.93 14.16 -7.60
N GLN A 582 -19.58 13.98 -6.44
CA GLN A 582 -18.93 14.13 -5.15
C GLN A 582 -18.29 12.82 -4.66
N ARG A 583 -16.95 12.73 -4.76
CA ARG A 583 -16.16 11.59 -4.31
C ARG A 583 -16.18 11.40 -2.78
N TYR A 584 -16.39 10.17 -2.32
CA TYR A 584 -16.45 9.82 -0.89
C TYR A 584 -15.06 9.50 -0.30
N SER A 585 -14.48 10.51 0.35
CA SER A 585 -13.11 10.45 0.90
C SER A 585 -13.00 9.70 2.24
N LYS A 586 -14.10 9.57 3.00
CA LYS A 586 -14.14 8.91 4.33
C LYS A 586 -13.94 7.38 4.20
N ARG A 587 -13.54 6.70 5.29
CA ARG A 587 -13.34 5.22 5.31
C ARG A 587 -14.68 4.51 5.01
N LEU A 588 -14.64 3.51 4.13
CA LEU A 588 -15.79 2.66 3.81
C LEU A 588 -15.94 1.54 4.84
N ASN A 589 -17.16 1.09 5.09
CA ASN A 589 -17.46 -0.07 5.93
C ASN A 589 -17.07 -1.39 5.21
N GLN A 590 -16.99 -2.51 5.94
CA GLN A 590 -16.53 -3.79 5.36
C GLN A 590 -17.41 -4.34 4.23
N ASN A 591 -18.70 -3.98 4.19
CA ASN A 591 -19.63 -4.40 3.13
C ASN A 591 -19.44 -3.52 1.88
N GLN A 592 -19.32 -2.20 2.05
CA GLN A 592 -18.97 -1.27 0.96
C GLN A 592 -17.61 -1.61 0.32
N ILE A 593 -16.60 -1.96 1.14
CA ILE A 593 -15.30 -2.45 0.65
C ILE A 593 -15.48 -3.73 -0.16
N ARG A 594 -16.32 -4.68 0.30
CA ARG A 594 -16.59 -5.92 -0.41
C ARG A 594 -17.27 -5.68 -1.76
N ALA A 595 -18.31 -4.86 -1.81
CA ALA A 595 -19.02 -4.52 -3.04
C ALA A 595 -18.09 -3.85 -4.07
N LEU A 596 -17.29 -2.86 -3.63
CA LEU A 596 -16.29 -2.21 -4.49
C LEU A 596 -15.18 -3.17 -4.96
N LEU A 597 -14.80 -4.16 -4.13
CA LEU A 597 -13.84 -5.20 -4.54
C LEU A 597 -14.46 -6.19 -5.53
N GLU A 598 -15.71 -6.60 -5.35
CA GLU A 598 -16.42 -7.49 -6.28
C GLU A 598 -16.60 -6.82 -7.66
N GLU A 599 -16.83 -5.51 -7.69
CA GLU A 599 -16.95 -4.68 -8.90
C GLU A 599 -15.59 -4.46 -9.62
N THR A 600 -14.50 -4.30 -8.86
CA THR A 600 -13.15 -4.04 -9.40
C THR A 600 -12.29 -5.28 -9.66
N CYS A 601 -12.70 -6.46 -9.18
CA CYS A 601 -11.99 -7.74 -9.31
C CYS A 601 -12.09 -8.34 -10.73
N GLN A 602 -11.61 -7.62 -11.74
CA GLN A 602 -11.63 -8.06 -13.12
C GLN A 602 -10.52 -9.07 -13.44
N HIS A 603 -10.87 -10.16 -14.13
CA HIS A 603 -9.90 -11.09 -14.70
C HIS A 603 -8.99 -10.41 -15.75
N PRO A 604 -7.78 -10.91 -16.00
CA PRO A 604 -6.78 -10.22 -16.82
C PRO A 604 -7.25 -9.94 -18.25
N ARG A 605 -7.95 -10.91 -18.88
CA ARG A 605 -8.53 -10.77 -20.23
C ARG A 605 -9.59 -9.67 -20.31
N ASP A 606 -10.44 -9.53 -19.29
CA ASP A 606 -11.45 -8.47 -19.20
C ASP A 606 -10.80 -7.10 -18.97
N ARG A 607 -9.81 -7.04 -18.08
CA ARG A 607 -9.08 -5.80 -17.78
C ARG A 607 -8.28 -5.31 -18.97
N GLU A 608 -7.61 -6.20 -19.70
CA GLU A 608 -6.88 -5.87 -20.94
C GLU A 608 -7.83 -5.26 -21.98
N ARG A 609 -8.97 -5.93 -22.25
CA ARG A 609 -10.00 -5.45 -23.18
C ARG A 609 -10.54 -4.08 -22.77
N ASP A 610 -10.81 -3.87 -21.49
CA ASP A 610 -11.38 -2.62 -21.00
C ASP A 610 -10.35 -1.47 -21.04
N ILE A 611 -9.05 -1.74 -20.83
CA ILE A 611 -7.96 -0.77 -21.07
C ILE A 611 -7.85 -0.41 -22.56
N ILE A 612 -7.82 -1.40 -23.46
CA ILE A 612 -7.77 -1.14 -24.92
C ILE A 612 -8.99 -0.33 -25.37
N ARG A 613 -10.19 -0.64 -24.84
CA ARG A 613 -11.41 0.14 -25.09
C ARG A 613 -11.24 1.59 -24.63
N MET A 614 -10.64 1.83 -23.46
CA MET A 614 -10.43 3.18 -22.94
C MET A 614 -9.56 4.03 -23.86
N VAL A 615 -8.42 3.50 -24.34
CA VAL A 615 -7.53 4.23 -25.28
C VAL A 615 -8.30 4.64 -26.54
N LYS A 616 -9.11 3.72 -27.09
CA LYS A 616 -9.95 3.97 -28.27
C LYS A 616 -11.15 4.90 -28.01
N GLN A 617 -11.59 5.05 -26.76
CA GLN A 617 -12.63 6.01 -26.35
C GLN A 617 -12.06 7.40 -26.03
N ASN A 618 -10.80 7.49 -25.60
CA ASN A 618 -10.12 8.76 -25.41
C ASN A 618 -9.78 9.39 -26.77
N ALA A 619 -9.33 8.57 -27.73
CA ALA A 619 -9.02 8.95 -29.12
C ALA A 619 -7.96 10.07 -29.18
N TYR A 620 -6.79 9.80 -28.59
CA TYR A 620 -5.66 10.74 -28.53
C TYR A 620 -5.13 11.16 -29.92
N ASP A 621 -5.40 10.36 -30.96
CA ASP A 621 -5.18 10.70 -32.37
C ASP A 621 -6.01 11.91 -32.85
N LYS A 622 -7.08 12.25 -32.12
CA LYS A 622 -8.04 13.34 -32.38
C LYS A 622 -8.18 14.29 -31.19
N ASP A 623 -7.16 14.33 -30.34
CA ASP A 623 -7.06 15.31 -29.25
C ASP A 623 -6.34 16.56 -29.79
N ASP A 624 -7.07 17.69 -29.87
CA ASP A 624 -6.53 18.97 -30.30
C ASP A 624 -5.24 19.35 -29.54
N TYR A 625 -5.13 19.00 -28.26
CA TYR A 625 -3.95 19.27 -27.45
C TYR A 625 -2.79 18.33 -27.79
N ALA A 626 -3.05 17.04 -28.05
CA ALA A 626 -2.01 16.11 -28.47
C ALA A 626 -1.48 16.48 -29.88
N GLN A 627 -2.36 16.88 -30.80
CA GLN A 627 -1.99 17.36 -32.13
C GLN A 627 -1.22 18.68 -32.10
N GLU A 628 -1.68 19.66 -31.31
CA GLU A 628 -0.96 20.93 -31.11
C GLU A 628 0.46 20.69 -30.59
N PHE A 629 0.61 19.79 -29.62
CA PHE A 629 1.93 19.48 -29.04
C PHE A 629 2.73 18.46 -29.85
N GLY A 630 2.17 17.85 -30.89
CA GLY A 630 2.86 16.86 -31.75
C GLY A 630 2.99 15.45 -31.15
N ILE A 631 2.27 15.14 -30.07
CA ILE A 631 2.35 13.86 -29.35
C ILE A 631 1.51 12.81 -30.07
N LYS A 632 2.14 11.74 -30.56
CA LYS A 632 1.44 10.57 -31.15
C LYS A 632 1.47 9.39 -30.17
N ILE A 633 0.35 8.69 -30.02
CA ILE A 633 0.19 7.56 -29.07
C ILE A 633 -0.28 6.31 -29.82
N SER A 634 0.39 5.18 -29.58
CA SER A 634 0.04 3.87 -30.12
C SER A 634 -1.31 3.36 -29.58
N ASP A 635 -2.14 2.74 -30.42
CA ASP A 635 -3.35 2.02 -29.98
C ASP A 635 -3.06 0.62 -29.40
N ARG A 636 -1.79 0.17 -29.49
CA ARG A 636 -1.34 -1.17 -29.10
C ARG A 636 -0.58 -1.16 -27.78
N LEU A 637 -0.91 -2.14 -26.94
CA LEU A 637 -0.16 -2.51 -25.74
C LEU A 637 1.28 -2.90 -26.11
N ALA A 638 2.25 -2.47 -25.31
CA ALA A 638 3.64 -2.86 -25.46
C ALA A 638 3.81 -4.38 -25.29
N SER A 639 4.30 -5.06 -26.32
CA SER A 639 4.71 -6.46 -26.24
C SER A 639 6.17 -6.55 -25.79
N VAL A 640 6.40 -7.18 -24.64
CA VAL A 640 7.66 -7.18 -23.91
C VAL A 640 8.21 -8.60 -23.79
N GLU A 641 9.53 -8.75 -23.92
CA GLU A 641 10.22 -10.00 -23.62
C GLU A 641 10.38 -10.12 -22.10
N ALA A 642 9.96 -11.26 -21.57
CA ALA A 642 9.99 -11.61 -20.17
C ALA A 642 10.66 -12.98 -19.98
N ARG A 643 11.01 -13.32 -18.74
CA ARG A 643 11.48 -14.66 -18.36
C ARG A 643 10.67 -15.17 -17.19
N ILE A 644 10.37 -16.47 -17.16
CA ILE A 644 9.76 -17.13 -16.01
C ILE A 644 10.90 -17.78 -15.22
N LEU A 645 11.29 -17.15 -14.11
CA LEU A 645 12.30 -17.66 -13.19
C LEU A 645 11.84 -19.01 -12.61
N PRO A 646 12.76 -19.98 -12.41
CA PRO A 646 12.43 -21.24 -11.77
C PRO A 646 11.98 -21.01 -10.31
N ALA A 647 11.07 -21.86 -9.83
CA ALA A 647 10.76 -21.91 -8.40
C ALA A 647 11.90 -22.60 -7.65
N PRO A 648 12.33 -22.10 -6.47
CA PRO A 648 13.38 -22.75 -5.69
C PRO A 648 12.91 -24.08 -5.12
N ARG A 649 13.85 -25.00 -4.87
CA ARG A 649 13.58 -26.21 -4.10
C ARG A 649 13.48 -25.88 -2.61
N LEU A 650 12.40 -26.32 -1.97
CA LEU A 650 12.14 -26.11 -0.54
C LEU A 650 12.48 -27.37 0.24
N LYS A 651 13.31 -27.21 1.27
CA LYS A 651 13.69 -28.29 2.19
C LYS A 651 12.69 -28.40 3.35
N TYR A 652 12.40 -29.63 3.72
CA TYR A 652 11.58 -30.06 4.84
C TYR A 652 12.35 -31.08 5.70
N ASN A 653 11.81 -31.50 6.84
CA ASN A 653 12.50 -32.39 7.78
C ASN A 653 12.65 -33.82 7.23
N GLU A 654 13.81 -34.43 7.47
CA GLU A 654 14.19 -35.78 7.00
C GLU A 654 13.28 -36.91 7.53
N THR A 655 12.53 -36.68 8.61
CA THR A 655 11.54 -37.65 9.14
C THR A 655 10.14 -37.50 8.52
N GLY A 656 9.98 -36.65 7.51
CA GLY A 656 8.83 -36.61 6.61
C GLY A 656 8.93 -37.68 5.51
N ARG A 657 7.80 -38.02 4.89
CA ARG A 657 7.77 -38.89 3.69
C ARG A 657 8.26 -38.14 2.44
N GLU A 658 8.04 -36.84 2.39
CA GLU A 658 8.54 -35.93 1.36
C GLU A 658 9.49 -34.91 2.03
N LYS A 659 10.78 -35.00 1.68
CA LYS A 659 11.90 -34.26 2.30
C LYS A 659 12.24 -32.96 1.58
N ASP A 660 11.97 -32.93 0.28
CA ASP A 660 12.19 -31.82 -0.64
C ASP A 660 10.89 -31.59 -1.41
N CYS A 661 10.54 -30.33 -1.66
CA CYS A 661 9.37 -29.96 -2.45
C CYS A 661 9.76 -28.94 -3.52
N LEU A 662 9.34 -29.16 -4.77
CA LEU A 662 9.41 -28.16 -5.84
C LEU A 662 8.02 -27.53 -6.04
N PRO A 663 7.80 -26.26 -5.69
CA PRO A 663 6.52 -25.58 -5.87
C PRO A 663 6.06 -25.56 -7.33
N ARG A 664 4.75 -25.77 -7.56
CA ARG A 664 4.14 -25.69 -8.90
C ARG A 664 3.21 -24.47 -8.96
N VAL A 665 3.42 -23.60 -9.95
CA VAL A 665 2.65 -22.34 -10.11
C VAL A 665 2.55 -21.58 -8.78
N GLY A 666 3.71 -21.34 -8.16
CA GLY A 666 3.84 -20.61 -6.89
C GLY A 666 3.16 -21.25 -5.67
N GLN A 667 2.82 -22.55 -5.72
CA GLN A 667 2.00 -23.23 -4.72
C GLN A 667 2.55 -24.61 -4.34
N TRP A 668 2.41 -24.98 -3.07
CA TRP A 668 2.65 -26.32 -2.54
C TRP A 668 1.70 -26.59 -1.36
N ASN A 669 1.92 -27.66 -0.59
CA ASN A 669 1.16 -27.97 0.62
C ASN A 669 1.99 -28.80 1.61
N MET A 670 1.49 -28.95 2.84
CA MET A 670 2.14 -29.71 3.93
C MET A 670 1.89 -31.22 3.90
N MET A 671 1.17 -31.77 2.91
CA MET A 671 0.91 -33.21 2.89
C MET A 671 2.22 -33.99 2.75
N ASN A 672 2.33 -35.11 3.47
CA ASN A 672 3.51 -35.98 3.55
C ASN A 672 4.79 -35.34 4.12
N LYS A 673 4.76 -34.09 4.59
CA LYS A 673 5.91 -33.31 5.06
C LYS A 673 5.85 -33.03 6.56
N LYS A 674 7.01 -32.78 7.16
CA LYS A 674 7.15 -32.19 8.50
C LYS A 674 8.00 -30.92 8.39
N MET A 675 7.64 -29.90 9.17
CA MET A 675 8.36 -28.63 9.30
C MET A 675 9.84 -28.91 9.61
N VAL A 676 10.77 -28.17 8.99
CA VAL A 676 12.23 -28.37 9.13
C VAL A 676 12.63 -28.51 10.60
N ASP A 677 12.30 -27.49 11.40
CA ASP A 677 12.44 -27.49 12.85
C ASP A 677 11.06 -27.30 13.50
N GLY A 678 10.60 -28.32 14.21
CA GLY A 678 9.44 -28.24 15.09
C GLY A 678 9.79 -27.53 16.40
N GLY A 679 9.14 -26.41 16.66
CA GLY A 679 9.17 -25.73 17.95
C GLY A 679 8.44 -26.53 19.03
N LYS A 680 8.65 -26.12 20.29
CA LYS A 680 8.15 -26.81 21.49
C LYS A 680 7.03 -25.98 22.13
N VAL A 681 5.95 -26.65 22.52
CA VAL A 681 4.79 -26.08 23.22
C VAL A 681 4.30 -27.12 24.22
N ARG A 682 4.91 -27.14 25.39
CA ARG A 682 4.65 -28.09 26.49
C ARG A 682 3.64 -27.53 27.48
N SER A 683 3.59 -26.21 27.65
CA SER A 683 2.63 -25.51 28.49
C SER A 683 1.80 -24.53 27.64
N TRP A 684 0.49 -24.74 27.54
CA TRP A 684 -0.42 -23.82 26.83
C TRP A 684 -1.82 -23.77 27.44
N ILE A 685 -2.56 -22.69 27.15
CA ILE A 685 -3.93 -22.45 27.61
C ILE A 685 -4.84 -21.92 26.49
N CYS A 686 -6.16 -22.02 26.68
CA CYS A 686 -7.16 -21.48 25.78
C CYS A 686 -8.18 -20.57 26.52
N VAL A 687 -8.47 -19.41 25.94
CA VAL A 687 -9.55 -18.51 26.37
C VAL A 687 -10.50 -18.25 25.20
N ASN A 688 -11.81 -18.45 25.42
CA ASN A 688 -12.87 -18.26 24.45
C ASN A 688 -13.70 -17.02 24.76
N PHE A 689 -13.68 -16.04 23.85
CA PHE A 689 -14.49 -14.83 23.93
C PHE A 689 -15.75 -14.88 23.04
N ALA A 690 -16.01 -16.01 22.37
CA ALA A 690 -17.14 -16.20 21.49
C ALA A 690 -18.28 -16.98 22.18
N ARG A 691 -19.30 -16.25 22.65
CA ARG A 691 -20.50 -16.78 23.35
C ARG A 691 -21.27 -17.85 22.55
N ASN A 692 -21.15 -17.84 21.23
CA ASN A 692 -21.83 -18.78 20.32
C ASN A 692 -21.07 -20.10 20.09
N VAL A 693 -19.92 -20.33 20.75
CA VAL A 693 -19.19 -21.60 20.67
C VAL A 693 -19.32 -22.36 21.99
N GLN A 694 -19.85 -23.57 21.92
CA GLN A 694 -19.94 -24.48 23.07
C GLN A 694 -18.55 -25.00 23.46
N ASP A 695 -18.33 -25.24 24.75
CA ASP A 695 -17.04 -25.71 25.28
C ASP A 695 -16.57 -27.04 24.67
N SER A 696 -17.49 -27.98 24.42
CA SER A 696 -17.22 -29.22 23.67
C SER A 696 -16.57 -28.98 22.30
N VAL A 697 -17.07 -27.98 21.56
CA VAL A 697 -16.55 -27.57 20.25
C VAL A 697 -15.19 -26.87 20.38
N VAL A 698 -14.97 -26.09 21.45
CA VAL A 698 -13.66 -25.49 21.76
C VAL A 698 -12.62 -26.56 22.06
N ARG A 699 -12.92 -27.52 22.96
CA ARG A 699 -12.01 -28.63 23.31
C ARG A 699 -11.66 -29.47 22.08
N GLY A 700 -12.66 -29.88 21.29
CA GLY A 700 -12.44 -30.65 20.06
C GLY A 700 -11.57 -29.93 19.04
N PHE A 701 -11.81 -28.63 18.79
CA PHE A 701 -10.96 -27.82 17.92
C PHE A 701 -9.51 -27.74 18.41
N CYS A 702 -9.30 -27.57 19.71
CA CYS A 702 -7.95 -27.46 20.27
C CYS A 702 -7.20 -28.80 20.20
N HIS A 703 -7.87 -29.93 20.46
CA HIS A 703 -7.28 -31.27 20.35
C HIS A 703 -6.88 -31.60 18.90
N GLU A 704 -7.74 -31.30 17.92
CA GLU A 704 -7.42 -31.47 16.50
C GLU A 704 -6.28 -30.54 16.04
N LEU A 705 -6.21 -29.32 16.58
CA LEU A 705 -5.10 -28.40 16.31
C LEU A 705 -3.78 -28.90 16.92
N ALA A 706 -3.80 -29.44 18.14
CA ALA A 706 -2.64 -30.05 18.78
C ALA A 706 -2.13 -31.26 17.99
N LEU A 707 -3.04 -32.16 17.57
CA LEU A 707 -2.75 -33.27 16.66
C LEU A 707 -2.12 -32.81 15.34
N MET A 708 -2.61 -31.73 14.74
CA MET A 708 -2.03 -31.18 13.52
C MET A 708 -0.62 -30.61 13.73
N CYS A 709 -0.35 -30.01 14.90
CA CYS A 709 1.00 -29.54 15.25
C CYS A 709 1.97 -30.73 15.40
N GLN A 710 1.57 -31.77 16.15
CA GLN A 710 2.34 -33.01 16.29
C GLN A 710 2.60 -33.69 14.94
N ALA A 711 1.56 -33.86 14.11
CA ALA A 711 1.67 -34.45 12.77
C ALA A 711 2.57 -33.63 11.82
N SER A 712 2.65 -32.32 12.03
CA SER A 712 3.54 -31.42 11.30
C SER A 712 4.99 -31.44 11.81
N GLY A 713 5.29 -32.15 12.90
CA GLY A 713 6.64 -32.31 13.47
C GLY A 713 6.95 -31.50 14.73
N MET A 714 5.96 -30.87 15.37
CA MET A 714 6.15 -30.08 16.60
C MET A 714 6.11 -30.95 17.87
N ASP A 715 6.91 -30.58 18.89
CA ASP A 715 6.80 -31.08 20.27
C ASP A 715 5.67 -30.32 20.98
N PHE A 716 4.42 -30.72 20.72
CA PHE A 716 3.22 -30.01 21.16
C PHE A 716 2.40 -30.85 22.15
N ALA A 717 2.15 -30.34 23.36
CA ALA A 717 1.36 -31.00 24.39
C ALA A 717 -0.11 -31.11 23.96
N ARG A 718 -0.68 -32.31 24.07
CA ARG A 718 -1.98 -32.64 23.44
C ARG A 718 -3.18 -31.97 24.11
N GLU A 719 -3.11 -31.80 25.43
CA GLU A 719 -4.10 -31.11 26.25
C GLU A 719 -3.50 -29.82 26.85
N PRO A 720 -4.30 -28.80 27.14
CA PRO A 720 -3.83 -27.58 27.79
C PRO A 720 -3.55 -27.80 29.29
N VAL A 721 -2.75 -26.92 29.90
CA VAL A 721 -2.46 -26.90 31.35
C VAL A 721 -3.76 -26.78 32.17
N LEU A 722 -4.75 -26.07 31.62
CA LEU A 722 -6.06 -25.84 32.21
C LEU A 722 -7.15 -25.95 31.14
N PRO A 723 -8.35 -26.47 31.46
CA PRO A 723 -9.46 -26.51 30.51
C PRO A 723 -9.78 -25.12 29.92
N PRO A 724 -10.30 -25.05 28.66
CA PRO A 724 -10.66 -23.80 28.03
C PRO A 724 -11.63 -22.96 28.88
N LEU A 725 -11.33 -21.67 29.05
CA LEU A 725 -12.16 -20.74 29.81
C LEU A 725 -13.01 -19.88 28.88
N TYR A 726 -14.34 -19.85 29.08
CA TYR A 726 -15.17 -18.80 28.47
C TYR A 726 -15.06 -17.49 29.27
N ALA A 727 -14.88 -16.38 28.57
CA ALA A 727 -14.84 -15.04 29.14
C ALA A 727 -15.64 -14.05 28.28
N ARG A 728 -16.14 -12.97 28.88
CA ARG A 728 -16.84 -11.90 28.13
C ARG A 728 -15.81 -10.96 27.47
N PRO A 729 -16.05 -10.49 26.22
CA PRO A 729 -15.15 -9.56 25.53
C PRO A 729 -14.76 -8.30 26.33
N ASP A 730 -15.70 -7.72 27.09
CA ASP A 730 -15.48 -6.54 27.94
C ASP A 730 -14.61 -6.81 29.18
N GLN A 731 -14.21 -8.07 29.39
CA GLN A 731 -13.36 -8.50 30.50
C GLN A 731 -12.03 -9.11 30.01
N VAL A 732 -11.66 -8.87 28.74
CA VAL A 732 -10.46 -9.43 28.08
C VAL A 732 -9.20 -9.36 28.92
N GLU A 733 -8.83 -8.18 29.43
CA GLU A 733 -7.60 -8.01 30.22
C GLU A 733 -7.63 -8.82 31.53
N ARG A 734 -8.71 -8.68 32.31
CA ARG A 734 -8.89 -9.42 33.57
C ARG A 734 -8.88 -10.93 33.33
N ALA A 735 -9.53 -11.40 32.28
CA ALA A 735 -9.62 -12.82 31.95
C ALA A 735 -8.26 -13.40 31.51
N LEU A 736 -7.49 -12.67 30.70
CA LEU A 736 -6.14 -13.09 30.27
C LEU A 736 -5.16 -13.11 31.44
N LYS A 737 -5.10 -12.02 32.24
CA LYS A 737 -4.21 -11.91 33.40
C LYS A 737 -4.54 -12.98 34.46
N ALA A 738 -5.82 -13.14 34.82
CA ALA A 738 -6.23 -14.20 35.76
C ALA A 738 -5.88 -15.59 35.24
N ARG A 739 -6.19 -15.91 33.97
CA ARG A 739 -5.96 -17.25 33.43
C ARG A 739 -4.47 -17.58 33.22
N TYR A 740 -3.64 -16.55 33.03
CA TYR A 740 -2.19 -16.68 33.08
C TYR A 740 -1.70 -17.04 34.48
N HIS A 741 -2.15 -16.32 35.52
CA HIS A 741 -1.79 -16.63 36.90
C HIS A 741 -2.28 -18.01 37.36
N ASP A 742 -3.52 -18.43 37.00
CA ASP A 742 -4.01 -19.80 37.25
C ASP A 742 -3.03 -20.85 36.70
N ALA A 743 -2.56 -20.64 35.47
CA ALA A 743 -1.69 -21.58 34.77
C ALA A 743 -0.28 -21.63 35.39
N MET A 744 0.30 -20.47 35.72
CA MET A 744 1.59 -20.40 36.40
C MET A 744 1.55 -21.04 37.81
N ASN A 745 0.43 -20.90 38.53
CA ASN A 745 0.23 -21.55 39.83
C ASN A 745 0.20 -23.09 39.71
N VAL A 746 -0.38 -23.64 38.64
CA VAL A 746 -0.42 -25.10 38.39
C VAL A 746 0.91 -25.64 37.84
N LEU A 747 1.62 -24.86 37.02
CA LEU A 747 2.96 -25.20 36.53
C LEU A 747 4.02 -25.20 37.66
N GLY A 748 3.86 -24.30 38.63
CA GLY A 748 4.71 -24.18 39.81
C GLY A 748 6.14 -23.70 39.49
N PRO A 749 6.98 -23.45 40.52
CA PRO A 749 8.29 -22.81 40.36
C PRO A 749 9.34 -23.63 39.59
N LYS A 750 9.01 -24.87 39.18
CA LYS A 750 9.90 -25.73 38.36
C LYS A 750 9.70 -25.52 36.85
N HIS A 751 8.54 -25.03 36.42
CA HIS A 751 8.28 -24.64 35.03
C HIS A 751 8.32 -23.11 34.95
N LYS A 752 9.39 -22.56 34.33
CA LYS A 752 9.64 -21.11 34.34
C LYS A 752 8.56 -20.28 33.62
N GLU A 753 8.03 -20.78 32.50
CA GLU A 753 7.27 -19.99 31.53
C GLU A 753 6.09 -20.78 30.90
N LEU A 754 5.15 -20.06 30.29
CA LEU A 754 3.96 -20.60 29.62
C LEU A 754 4.06 -20.36 28.09
N ASP A 755 4.25 -21.43 27.31
CA ASP A 755 4.70 -21.33 25.91
C ASP A 755 3.68 -20.68 24.94
N LEU A 756 2.36 -20.84 25.18
CA LEU A 756 1.33 -20.40 24.22
C LEU A 756 -0.04 -20.09 24.85
N LEU A 757 -0.66 -18.99 24.42
CA LEU A 757 -2.07 -18.68 24.67
C LEU A 757 -2.89 -18.74 23.37
N ILE A 758 -3.91 -19.59 23.32
CA ILE A 758 -4.89 -19.65 22.22
C ILE A 758 -6.11 -18.80 22.58
N GLY A 759 -6.45 -17.83 21.73
CA GLY A 759 -7.60 -16.94 21.92
C GLY A 759 -8.68 -17.18 20.87
N ILE A 760 -9.85 -17.67 21.24
CA ILE A 760 -10.99 -17.81 20.31
C ILE A 760 -11.81 -16.52 20.31
N LEU A 761 -11.97 -15.92 19.14
CA LEU A 761 -12.61 -14.63 18.93
C LEU A 761 -13.85 -14.76 18.02
N PRO A 762 -14.89 -13.93 18.21
CA PRO A 762 -15.97 -13.79 17.25
C PRO A 762 -15.45 -13.28 15.90
N ASP A 763 -16.17 -13.59 14.81
CA ASP A 763 -15.78 -13.22 13.45
C ASP A 763 -15.77 -11.70 13.17
N ASN A 764 -16.58 -10.94 13.90
CA ASN A 764 -16.44 -9.50 14.07
C ASN A 764 -16.03 -9.25 15.53
N ASN A 765 -14.85 -8.68 15.76
CA ASN A 765 -14.23 -8.60 17.09
C ASN A 765 -13.86 -7.18 17.55
N GLY A 766 -13.95 -6.15 16.70
CA GLY A 766 -13.68 -4.77 17.12
C GLY A 766 -12.28 -4.58 17.71
N SER A 767 -12.18 -3.93 18.87
CA SER A 767 -10.90 -3.73 19.59
C SER A 767 -10.31 -5.02 20.17
N LEU A 768 -11.14 -6.04 20.45
CA LEU A 768 -10.80 -7.24 21.23
C LEU A 768 -9.55 -7.98 20.73
N TYR A 769 -9.29 -7.95 19.41
CA TYR A 769 -8.06 -8.50 18.84
C TYR A 769 -6.82 -7.74 19.32
N GLY A 770 -6.86 -6.41 19.26
CA GLY A 770 -5.81 -5.51 19.73
C GLY A 770 -5.67 -5.52 21.25
N ASP A 771 -6.78 -5.56 22.00
CA ASP A 771 -6.78 -5.64 23.47
C ASP A 771 -6.10 -6.95 23.94
N LEU A 772 -6.46 -8.08 23.33
CA LEU A 772 -5.80 -9.36 23.58
C LEU A 772 -4.31 -9.32 23.17
N LYS A 773 -3.99 -8.67 22.04
CA LYS A 773 -2.60 -8.51 21.59
C LYS A 773 -1.76 -7.69 22.56
N ARG A 774 -2.26 -6.53 23.03
CA ARG A 774 -1.63 -5.68 24.06
C ARG A 774 -1.31 -6.51 25.30
N VAL A 775 -2.33 -7.11 25.90
CA VAL A 775 -2.20 -7.81 27.18
C VAL A 775 -1.31 -9.04 27.08
N CYS A 776 -1.33 -9.77 25.96
CA CYS A 776 -0.41 -10.90 25.77
C CYS A 776 1.03 -10.43 25.55
N GLU A 777 1.25 -9.47 24.65
CA GLU A 777 2.59 -9.18 24.09
C GLU A 777 3.33 -8.05 24.80
N ILE A 778 2.65 -7.27 25.65
CA ILE A 778 3.24 -6.20 26.48
C ILE A 778 3.11 -6.57 27.96
N ASP A 779 1.89 -6.76 28.46
CA ASP A 779 1.65 -6.94 29.90
C ASP A 779 2.12 -8.31 30.45
N LEU A 780 2.10 -9.36 29.63
CA LEU A 780 2.36 -10.76 30.04
C LEU A 780 3.56 -11.42 29.33
N GLY A 781 4.13 -10.80 28.30
CA GLY A 781 5.24 -11.37 27.52
C GLY A 781 4.96 -12.69 26.77
N ILE A 782 3.70 -13.12 26.69
CA ILE A 782 3.31 -14.45 26.21
C ILE A 782 2.95 -14.47 24.70
N VAL A 783 3.49 -15.47 24.01
CA VAL A 783 3.13 -15.79 22.63
C VAL A 783 1.65 -16.16 22.54
N SER A 784 0.85 -15.41 21.76
CA SER A 784 -0.58 -15.71 21.60
C SER A 784 -1.08 -15.85 20.16
N GLN A 785 -1.98 -16.80 19.95
CA GLN A 785 -2.54 -17.20 18.65
C GLN A 785 -4.07 -17.12 18.61
N CYS A 786 -4.57 -16.02 18.05
CA CYS A 786 -6.00 -15.76 17.89
C CYS A 786 -6.63 -16.56 16.73
N CYS A 787 -7.78 -17.18 16.96
CA CYS A 787 -8.55 -17.98 15.99
C CYS A 787 -10.01 -17.51 15.95
N CYS A 788 -10.59 -17.33 14.77
CA CYS A 788 -11.97 -16.85 14.63
C CYS A 788 -12.99 -17.99 14.68
N THR A 789 -14.24 -17.69 15.07
CA THR A 789 -15.38 -18.63 15.06
C THR A 789 -15.51 -19.44 13.76
N LYS A 790 -15.41 -18.81 12.57
CA LYS A 790 -15.42 -19.49 11.25
C LYS A 790 -14.31 -20.53 11.03
N GLN A 791 -13.26 -20.53 11.85
CA GLN A 791 -12.16 -21.51 11.81
C GLN A 791 -12.43 -22.66 12.77
N VAL A 792 -12.93 -22.35 13.97
CA VAL A 792 -13.32 -23.33 15.00
C VAL A 792 -14.42 -24.25 14.49
N PHE A 793 -15.49 -23.70 13.91
CA PHE A 793 -16.56 -24.48 13.25
C PHE A 793 -16.12 -25.24 11.98
N LYS A 794 -14.84 -25.12 11.57
CA LYS A 794 -14.26 -25.82 10.42
C LYS A 794 -13.05 -26.67 10.83
N MET A 795 -13.01 -27.16 12.07
CA MET A 795 -11.91 -28.00 12.60
C MET A 795 -11.55 -29.18 11.67
N ASN A 796 -12.54 -29.86 11.10
CA ASN A 796 -12.36 -30.98 10.15
C ASN A 796 -11.57 -30.59 8.87
N ASN A 797 -11.43 -29.30 8.56
CA ASN A 797 -10.62 -28.82 7.44
C ASN A 797 -9.13 -28.79 7.82
N LYS A 798 -8.44 -29.89 7.54
CA LYS A 798 -7.00 -30.08 7.81
C LYS A 798 -6.11 -28.97 7.22
N GLN A 799 -6.51 -28.31 6.12
CA GLN A 799 -5.75 -27.18 5.55
C GLN A 799 -5.85 -25.90 6.41
N ILE A 800 -6.96 -25.69 7.13
CA ILE A 800 -7.08 -24.59 8.11
C ILE A 800 -6.17 -24.88 9.30
N LEU A 801 -6.22 -26.10 9.85
CA LEU A 801 -5.36 -26.49 10.98
C LEU A 801 -3.87 -26.43 10.61
N ALA A 802 -3.47 -26.92 9.44
CA ALA A 802 -2.08 -26.84 8.98
C ALA A 802 -1.60 -25.38 8.83
N ASN A 803 -2.46 -24.49 8.34
CA ASN A 803 -2.17 -23.05 8.26
C ASN A 803 -2.14 -22.36 9.64
N LEU A 804 -2.76 -22.94 10.68
CA LEU A 804 -2.61 -22.49 12.06
C LEU A 804 -1.31 -23.03 12.68
N ALA A 805 -1.00 -24.32 12.49
CA ALA A 805 0.26 -24.94 12.94
C ALA A 805 1.49 -24.20 12.37
N LEU A 806 1.49 -23.89 11.06
CA LEU A 806 2.52 -23.06 10.40
C LEU A 806 2.71 -21.69 11.09
N LYS A 807 1.64 -21.06 11.58
CA LYS A 807 1.71 -19.79 12.32
C LYS A 807 2.16 -19.96 13.77
N ILE A 808 1.89 -21.10 14.41
CA ILE A 808 2.29 -21.38 15.79
C ILE A 808 3.78 -21.68 15.81
N ASN A 809 4.24 -22.61 14.98
CA ASN A 809 5.64 -23.08 14.94
C ASN A 809 6.66 -21.94 14.88
N VAL A 810 6.44 -20.97 13.99
CA VAL A 810 7.31 -19.80 13.80
C VAL A 810 7.31 -18.87 15.02
N LYS A 811 6.17 -18.71 15.69
CA LYS A 811 6.06 -17.86 16.89
C LYS A 811 6.79 -18.45 18.10
N VAL A 812 6.94 -19.77 18.14
CA VAL A 812 7.70 -20.49 19.18
C VAL A 812 9.11 -20.89 18.68
N GLY A 813 9.67 -20.11 17.76
CA GLY A 813 11.08 -20.20 17.30
C GLY A 813 11.41 -21.31 16.29
N GLY A 814 10.44 -22.11 15.87
CA GLY A 814 10.59 -23.18 14.86
C GLY A 814 10.71 -22.66 13.43
N ARG A 815 11.18 -23.52 12.51
CA ARG A 815 11.33 -23.22 11.08
C ARG A 815 10.47 -24.15 10.23
N ASN A 816 9.59 -23.58 9.40
CA ASN A 816 8.67 -24.37 8.59
C ASN A 816 9.34 -24.98 7.34
N THR A 817 10.19 -24.18 6.68
CA THR A 817 10.85 -24.46 5.40
C THR A 817 12.14 -23.65 5.31
N VAL A 818 13.18 -24.22 4.71
CA VAL A 818 14.38 -23.48 4.26
C VAL A 818 14.58 -23.71 2.76
N LEU A 819 15.37 -22.88 2.08
CA LEU A 819 15.75 -23.11 0.68
C LEU A 819 16.84 -24.20 0.63
N VAL A 820 16.74 -25.17 -0.28
CA VAL A 820 17.80 -26.18 -0.47
C VAL A 820 19.13 -25.53 -0.82
N ASP A 821 19.08 -24.49 -1.64
CA ASP A 821 20.25 -23.73 -2.10
C ASP A 821 20.90 -22.94 -0.94
N ALA A 822 20.14 -22.57 0.10
CA ALA A 822 20.72 -21.90 1.26
C ALA A 822 21.49 -22.89 2.17
N VAL A 823 20.97 -24.11 2.34
CA VAL A 823 21.63 -25.18 3.11
C VAL A 823 22.93 -25.65 2.43
N SER A 824 22.94 -25.70 1.10
CA SER A 824 24.12 -26.04 0.30
C SER A 824 25.08 -24.87 0.02
N ARG A 825 24.81 -23.68 0.57
CA ARG A 825 25.55 -22.42 0.32
C ARG A 825 25.61 -21.98 -1.16
N GLY A 826 24.65 -22.42 -1.97
CA GLY A 826 24.52 -22.13 -3.40
C GLY A 826 23.76 -20.85 -3.74
N ILE A 827 23.46 -19.95 -2.79
CA ILE A 827 22.88 -18.63 -3.09
C ILE A 827 24.01 -17.58 -3.16
N PRO A 828 24.32 -17.04 -4.36
CA PRO A 828 25.37 -16.04 -4.56
C PRO A 828 25.16 -14.79 -3.71
N LEU A 829 26.26 -14.19 -3.27
CA LEU A 829 26.33 -12.97 -2.46
C LEU A 829 25.56 -13.01 -1.11
N VAL A 830 24.94 -14.14 -0.73
CA VAL A 830 24.17 -14.30 0.52
C VAL A 830 24.74 -15.40 1.41
N THR A 831 25.12 -16.55 0.84
CA THR A 831 25.48 -17.75 1.64
C THR A 831 26.96 -18.15 1.58
N ASP A 832 27.74 -17.45 0.76
CA ASP A 832 29.20 -17.53 0.69
C ASP A 832 29.89 -16.78 1.85
N ARG A 833 29.28 -15.69 2.36
CA ARG A 833 29.76 -14.89 3.49
C ARG A 833 28.60 -14.44 4.38
N PRO A 834 28.82 -14.19 5.69
CA PRO A 834 27.79 -13.67 6.59
C PRO A 834 27.08 -12.47 6.00
N THR A 835 25.79 -12.61 5.71
CA THR A 835 24.97 -11.61 5.02
C THR A 835 23.65 -11.45 5.76
N ILE A 836 23.28 -10.20 6.05
CA ILE A 836 22.02 -9.87 6.71
C ILE A 836 21.07 -9.22 5.71
N ILE A 837 19.84 -9.74 5.61
CA ILE A 837 18.80 -9.16 4.77
C ILE A 837 17.84 -8.39 5.66
N PHE A 838 17.93 -7.06 5.54
CA PHE A 838 17.04 -6.09 6.14
C PHE A 838 15.86 -5.79 5.22
N GLY A 839 14.77 -5.32 5.80
CA GLY A 839 13.79 -4.55 5.06
C GLY A 839 13.08 -3.54 5.93
N ALA A 840 12.54 -2.51 5.29
CA ALA A 840 11.94 -1.33 5.89
C ALA A 840 10.62 -0.96 5.16
N ASP A 841 9.67 -0.42 5.90
CA ASP A 841 8.35 0.01 5.43
C ASP A 841 7.80 1.07 6.40
N VAL A 842 6.89 1.93 5.94
CA VAL A 842 6.25 2.99 6.73
C VAL A 842 4.76 3.00 6.45
N THR A 843 3.96 3.13 7.50
CA THR A 843 2.51 3.28 7.41
C THR A 843 2.05 4.58 8.06
N HIS A 844 1.56 5.49 7.23
CA HIS A 844 0.85 6.69 7.67
C HIS A 844 -0.59 6.37 8.12
N PRO A 845 -1.25 7.25 8.89
CA PRO A 845 -2.68 7.17 9.18
C PRO A 845 -3.55 7.45 7.94
N HIS A 846 -4.88 7.35 8.08
CA HIS A 846 -5.80 7.57 6.97
C HIS A 846 -5.88 9.06 6.56
N PRO A 847 -6.27 9.37 5.31
CA PRO A 847 -6.57 10.75 4.89
C PRO A 847 -7.70 11.38 5.74
N GLY A 848 -7.41 12.49 6.43
CA GLY A 848 -8.31 13.16 7.36
C GLY A 848 -8.20 12.75 8.83
N GLU A 849 -7.17 11.97 9.20
CA GLU A 849 -6.75 11.72 10.59
C GLU A 849 -5.46 12.50 10.87
N ASP A 850 -5.59 13.80 11.18
CA ASP A 850 -4.47 14.76 11.12
C ASP A 850 -3.50 14.72 12.32
N SER A 851 -3.78 13.92 13.35
CA SER A 851 -3.03 13.86 14.62
C SER A 851 -2.31 12.55 14.91
N SER A 852 -2.60 11.47 14.16
CA SER A 852 -1.96 10.16 14.40
C SER A 852 -0.52 10.13 13.84
N PRO A 853 0.44 9.49 14.53
CA PRO A 853 1.81 9.35 14.04
C PRO A 853 1.87 8.42 12.82
N SER A 854 2.96 8.50 12.06
CA SER A 854 3.34 7.40 11.16
C SER A 854 4.04 6.32 11.95
N ILE A 855 3.92 5.06 11.55
CA ILE A 855 4.65 3.94 12.16
C ILE A 855 5.66 3.41 11.15
N ALA A 856 6.93 3.36 11.53
CA ALA A 856 7.99 2.69 10.79
C ALA A 856 8.24 1.29 11.36
N ALA A 857 8.54 0.33 10.49
CA ALA A 857 9.00 -0.99 10.91
C ALA A 857 10.24 -1.40 10.12
N VAL A 858 11.18 -2.04 10.83
CA VAL A 858 12.38 -2.61 10.25
C VAL A 858 12.52 -4.04 10.77
N VAL A 859 12.73 -4.97 9.85
CA VAL A 859 13.05 -6.37 10.15
C VAL A 859 14.39 -6.74 9.58
N ALA A 860 15.08 -7.69 10.21
CA ALA A 860 16.28 -8.29 9.67
C ALA A 860 16.31 -9.79 9.91
N SER A 861 16.86 -10.55 8.97
CA SER A 861 17.17 -11.97 9.13
C SER A 861 18.05 -12.22 10.36
N GLN A 862 17.88 -13.35 11.05
CA GLN A 862 18.60 -13.69 12.30
C GLN A 862 19.27 -15.08 12.25
N ASP A 863 19.06 -15.86 11.18
CA ASP A 863 19.79 -17.09 10.88
C ASP A 863 20.54 -16.96 9.54
N TRP A 864 21.76 -17.50 9.51
CA TRP A 864 22.63 -17.58 8.33
C TRP A 864 23.34 -18.94 8.35
N PRO A 865 23.41 -19.68 7.23
CA PRO A 865 23.07 -19.27 5.86
C PRO A 865 21.58 -19.31 5.47
N GLU A 866 20.65 -19.80 6.29
CA GLU A 866 19.30 -20.13 5.79
C GLU A 866 18.31 -18.96 5.59
N VAL A 867 18.49 -17.82 6.29
CA VAL A 867 17.72 -16.56 6.10
C VAL A 867 16.19 -16.72 6.21
N THR A 868 15.72 -17.40 7.26
CA THR A 868 14.28 -17.72 7.49
C THR A 868 13.68 -17.18 8.79
N LYS A 869 14.50 -16.94 9.81
CA LYS A 869 14.13 -16.32 11.10
C LYS A 869 14.36 -14.81 11.01
N TYR A 870 13.42 -14.02 11.52
CA TYR A 870 13.48 -12.55 11.45
C TYR A 870 13.12 -11.95 12.81
N ALA A 871 13.92 -10.98 13.26
CA ALA A 871 13.55 -10.07 14.34
C ALA A 871 12.98 -8.78 13.74
N GLY A 872 12.14 -8.07 14.50
CA GLY A 872 11.48 -6.85 14.04
C GLY A 872 11.41 -5.79 15.13
N LEU A 873 11.64 -4.56 14.72
CA LEU A 873 11.52 -3.36 15.54
C LEU A 873 10.45 -2.45 14.94
N VAL A 874 9.79 -1.68 15.80
CA VAL A 874 8.82 -0.65 15.39
C VAL A 874 9.13 0.66 16.11
N CYS A 875 8.90 1.77 15.42
CA CYS A 875 9.02 3.11 15.98
C CYS A 875 7.87 4.00 15.49
N ALA A 876 7.40 4.89 16.35
CA ALA A 876 6.44 5.93 15.98
C ALA A 876 7.21 7.20 15.59
N GLN A 877 6.82 7.82 14.47
CA GLN A 877 7.46 9.02 13.92
C GLN A 877 6.41 10.04 13.46
N ALA A 878 6.87 11.23 13.06
CA ALA A 878 5.98 12.36 12.79
C ALA A 878 4.86 12.07 11.76
N HIS A 879 3.78 12.85 11.85
CA HIS A 879 2.61 12.68 10.99
C HIS A 879 2.99 12.83 9.50
N ARG A 880 2.75 11.78 8.71
CA ARG A 880 3.11 11.67 7.27
C ARG A 880 4.61 11.79 6.96
N GLN A 881 5.48 11.61 7.95
CA GLN A 881 6.91 11.44 7.73
C GLN A 881 7.17 10.07 7.10
N GLU A 882 7.82 10.06 5.93
CA GLU A 882 8.18 8.84 5.19
C GLU A 882 9.62 8.39 5.44
N LEU A 883 10.56 9.30 5.74
CA LEU A 883 11.92 8.92 6.14
C LEU A 883 11.88 8.18 7.49
N ILE A 884 12.61 7.07 7.64
CA ILE A 884 12.65 6.35 8.92
C ILE A 884 13.66 7.01 9.86
N GLU A 885 13.16 7.86 10.75
CA GLU A 885 13.99 8.69 11.64
C GLU A 885 14.79 7.86 12.65
N ASP A 886 14.33 6.65 12.97
CA ASP A 886 14.87 5.79 14.03
C ASP A 886 15.86 4.71 13.55
N LEU A 887 16.27 4.71 12.27
CA LEU A 887 17.27 3.74 11.77
C LEU A 887 18.58 3.79 12.55
N TYR A 888 19.01 5.00 12.91
CA TYR A 888 20.15 5.26 13.79
C TYR A 888 19.92 6.58 14.54
N LYS A 889 20.12 6.58 15.86
CA LYS A 889 20.05 7.77 16.71
C LYS A 889 21.18 7.78 17.73
N VAL A 890 21.51 8.98 18.19
CA VAL A 890 22.43 9.24 19.31
C VAL A 890 21.71 10.13 20.31
N TRP A 891 21.84 9.84 21.60
CA TRP A 891 21.33 10.67 22.68
C TRP A 891 22.33 10.72 23.84
N GLN A 892 22.18 11.71 24.72
CA GLN A 892 22.90 11.73 26.00
C GLN A 892 22.06 10.98 27.04
N ASP A 893 22.61 9.90 27.57
CA ASP A 893 22.10 9.16 28.71
C ASP A 893 22.74 9.72 30.00
N PRO A 894 21.97 10.09 31.04
CA PRO A 894 22.50 10.70 32.26
C PRO A 894 23.52 9.85 33.04
N GLN A 895 23.60 8.54 32.79
CA GLN A 895 24.52 7.62 33.46
C GLN A 895 25.59 7.05 32.52
N ARG A 896 25.28 6.93 31.22
CA ARG A 896 26.16 6.31 30.20
C ARG A 896 26.82 7.31 29.24
N GLY A 897 26.49 8.59 29.34
CA GLY A 897 26.97 9.61 28.41
C GLY A 897 26.38 9.41 27.02
N THR A 898 27.20 9.58 25.97
CA THR A 898 26.71 9.56 24.59
C THR A 898 26.43 8.12 24.11
N VAL A 899 25.14 7.74 24.10
CA VAL A 899 24.68 6.41 23.68
C VAL A 899 24.24 6.44 22.22
N SER A 900 24.74 5.49 21.44
CA SER A 900 24.27 5.19 20.08
C SER A 900 23.26 4.04 20.09
N GLY A 901 22.19 4.18 19.30
CA GLY A 901 21.09 3.22 19.17
C GLY A 901 20.37 3.33 17.83
N GLY A 902 19.13 2.87 17.79
CA GLY A 902 18.29 2.86 16.59
C GLY A 902 18.25 1.49 15.90
N MET A 903 17.27 1.35 15.01
CA MET A 903 16.75 0.07 14.55
C MET A 903 17.80 -0.80 13.82
N ILE A 904 18.70 -0.20 13.05
CA ILE A 904 19.77 -0.94 12.36
C ILE A 904 20.76 -1.52 13.36
N ARG A 905 21.19 -0.71 14.34
CA ARG A 905 22.20 -1.10 15.34
C ARG A 905 21.75 -2.30 16.16
N GLU A 906 20.53 -2.24 16.71
CA GLU A 906 20.02 -3.31 17.57
C GLU A 906 19.77 -4.62 16.78
N LEU A 907 19.36 -4.54 15.50
CA LEU A 907 19.22 -5.71 14.64
C LEU A 907 20.57 -6.34 14.23
N LEU A 908 21.63 -5.53 14.08
CA LEU A 908 23.00 -6.03 13.88
C LEU A 908 23.56 -6.72 15.14
N VAL A 909 23.33 -6.14 16.32
CA VAL A 909 23.69 -6.77 17.61
C VAL A 909 22.93 -8.09 17.80
N SER A 910 21.62 -8.10 17.49
CA SER A 910 20.80 -9.31 17.52
C SER A 910 21.32 -10.39 16.56
N PHE A 911 21.67 -10.04 15.32
CA PHE A 911 22.27 -10.98 14.37
C PHE A 911 23.57 -11.60 14.90
N LYS A 912 24.49 -10.80 15.45
CA LYS A 912 25.74 -11.30 16.04
C LYS A 912 25.47 -12.23 17.23
N LYS A 913 24.44 -11.95 18.02
CA LYS A 913 24.00 -12.76 19.16
C LYS A 913 23.35 -14.10 18.73
N SER A 914 22.62 -14.12 17.60
CA SER A 914 21.92 -15.32 17.10
C SER A 914 22.75 -16.20 16.17
N THR A 915 23.70 -15.64 15.42
CA THR A 915 24.52 -16.39 14.44
C THR A 915 25.95 -16.65 14.90
N GLY A 916 26.44 -15.91 15.90
CA GLY A 916 27.86 -15.85 16.24
C GLY A 916 28.70 -14.99 15.27
N GLU A 917 28.14 -14.46 14.18
CA GLU A 917 28.87 -13.79 13.09
C GLU A 917 28.59 -12.29 12.94
N LYS A 918 29.57 -11.53 12.41
CA LYS A 918 29.33 -10.13 11.99
C LYS A 918 28.96 -10.12 10.50
N PRO A 919 27.86 -9.48 10.08
CA PRO A 919 27.53 -9.37 8.64
C PRO A 919 28.65 -8.68 7.85
N GLN A 920 29.11 -9.30 6.77
CA GLN A 920 30.05 -8.67 5.82
C GLN A 920 29.30 -7.94 4.69
N ARG A 921 28.01 -8.26 4.51
CA ARG A 921 27.10 -7.62 3.56
C ARG A 921 25.75 -7.31 4.20
N ILE A 922 25.14 -6.22 3.75
CA ILE A 922 23.77 -5.79 4.06
C ILE A 922 22.99 -5.71 2.75
N ILE A 923 21.84 -6.39 2.69
CA ILE A 923 20.87 -6.22 1.61
C ILE A 923 19.63 -5.55 2.23
N PHE A 924 19.30 -4.34 1.80
CA PHE A 924 18.26 -3.51 2.39
C PHE A 924 17.09 -3.31 1.43
N TYR A 925 15.91 -3.75 1.84
CA TYR A 925 14.70 -3.84 1.01
C TYR A 925 13.60 -2.88 1.51
N ARG A 926 13.32 -1.79 0.79
CA ARG A 926 12.49 -0.66 1.25
C ARG A 926 11.15 -0.52 0.50
N ASP A 927 10.00 -0.72 1.17
CA ASP A 927 8.66 -0.57 0.57
C ASP A 927 8.20 0.90 0.63
N GLY A 928 7.06 1.22 0.03
CA GLY A 928 6.31 2.47 0.22
C GLY A 928 6.77 3.66 -0.62
N VAL A 929 8.08 3.86 -0.75
CA VAL A 929 8.71 5.09 -1.27
C VAL A 929 8.36 5.39 -2.74
N SER A 930 8.02 6.65 -3.04
CA SER A 930 7.72 7.12 -4.40
C SER A 930 8.98 7.58 -5.16
N GLU A 931 8.91 7.55 -6.49
CA GLU A 931 10.04 7.85 -7.40
C GLU A 931 10.69 9.22 -7.11
N GLY A 932 9.90 10.23 -6.73
CA GLY A 932 10.38 11.56 -6.37
C GLY A 932 11.09 11.67 -5.02
N GLN A 933 11.05 10.62 -4.19
CA GLN A 933 11.68 10.57 -2.87
C GLN A 933 12.99 9.77 -2.85
N PHE A 934 13.33 9.06 -3.94
CA PHE A 934 14.45 8.10 -3.98
C PHE A 934 15.78 8.67 -3.48
N TYR A 935 16.17 9.87 -3.94
CA TYR A 935 17.42 10.52 -3.51
C TYR A 935 17.42 10.89 -2.02
N GLN A 936 16.29 11.39 -1.50
CA GLN A 936 16.16 11.80 -0.10
C GLN A 936 16.20 10.59 0.84
N VAL A 937 15.46 9.52 0.47
CA VAL A 937 15.48 8.24 1.19
C VAL A 937 16.86 7.62 1.16
N LEU A 938 17.51 7.53 -0.01
CA LEU A 938 18.84 6.94 -0.10
C LEU A 938 19.85 7.69 0.77
N LEU A 939 19.95 9.02 0.61
CA LEU A 939 20.93 9.84 1.31
C LEU A 939 20.75 9.80 2.84
N TYR A 940 19.50 9.73 3.32
CA TYR A 940 19.20 9.66 4.75
C TYR A 940 19.37 8.24 5.30
N GLU A 941 18.73 7.24 4.69
CA GLU A 941 18.65 5.88 5.22
C GLU A 941 19.97 5.11 5.05
N LEU A 942 20.71 5.29 3.94
CA LEU A 942 22.06 4.70 3.78
C LEU A 942 23.06 5.29 4.78
N ASN A 943 22.99 6.59 5.04
CA ASN A 943 23.84 7.28 6.03
C ASN A 943 23.54 6.78 7.45
N ALA A 944 22.26 6.56 7.78
CA ALA A 944 21.88 5.92 9.04
C ALA A 944 22.42 4.49 9.17
N ILE A 945 22.36 3.67 8.11
CA ILE A 945 22.97 2.32 8.08
C ILE A 945 24.49 2.39 8.30
N ARG A 946 25.19 3.32 7.63
CA ARG A 946 26.64 3.53 7.78
C ARG A 946 27.01 3.90 9.22
N LYS A 947 26.31 4.87 9.80
CA LYS A 947 26.54 5.32 11.19
C LYS A 947 26.24 4.22 12.21
N ALA A 948 25.17 3.44 12.01
CA ALA A 948 24.87 2.29 12.86
C ALA A 948 26.00 1.25 12.87
N CYS A 949 26.62 0.98 11.72
CA CYS A 949 27.77 0.09 11.63
C CYS A 949 29.00 0.69 12.35
N ALA A 950 29.40 1.92 12.02
CA ALA A 950 30.53 2.60 12.65
C ALA A 950 30.38 2.75 14.19
N SER A 951 29.13 2.84 14.69
CA SER A 951 28.83 2.90 16.14
C SER A 951 29.01 1.59 16.90
N LEU A 952 29.26 0.47 16.20
CA LEU A 952 29.60 -0.83 16.78
C LEU A 952 31.11 -1.08 16.77
N GLU A 953 31.82 -0.55 15.78
CA GLU A 953 33.26 -0.68 15.55
C GLU A 953 33.65 0.32 14.44
N ALA A 954 34.66 1.17 14.67
CA ALA A 954 34.92 2.34 13.83
C ALA A 954 35.11 2.02 12.33
N GLU A 955 35.86 0.95 12.03
CA GLU A 955 36.17 0.52 10.66
C GLU A 955 35.15 -0.49 10.08
N TYR A 956 34.06 -0.79 10.80
CA TYR A 956 33.06 -1.76 10.36
C TYR A 956 32.17 -1.18 9.26
N GLN A 957 32.58 -1.38 8.00
CA GLN A 957 31.88 -0.92 6.80
C GLN A 957 31.48 -2.11 5.90
N PRO A 958 30.42 -2.86 6.25
CA PRO A 958 29.90 -3.95 5.41
C PRO A 958 29.36 -3.40 4.09
N LYS A 959 29.43 -4.21 3.02
CA LYS A 959 28.95 -3.80 1.69
C LYS A 959 27.42 -3.74 1.62
N VAL A 960 26.86 -2.62 1.15
CA VAL A 960 25.40 -2.38 1.10
C VAL A 960 24.84 -2.49 -0.31
N THR A 961 23.71 -3.18 -0.44
CA THR A 961 22.79 -3.08 -1.60
C THR A 961 21.45 -2.54 -1.10
N PHE A 962 20.95 -1.46 -1.70
CA PHE A 962 19.70 -0.78 -1.32
C PHE A 962 18.69 -0.88 -2.46
N VAL A 963 17.56 -1.56 -2.21
CA VAL A 963 16.52 -1.85 -3.20
C VAL A 963 15.19 -1.30 -2.72
N VAL A 964 14.68 -0.27 -3.40
CA VAL A 964 13.30 0.21 -3.22
C VAL A 964 12.34 -0.72 -3.95
N VAL A 965 11.17 -0.95 -3.36
CA VAL A 965 10.16 -1.86 -3.86
C VAL A 965 8.79 -1.19 -3.81
N GLN A 966 8.07 -1.26 -4.92
CA GLN A 966 6.79 -0.58 -5.10
C GLN A 966 5.74 -1.60 -5.51
N LYS A 967 4.83 -1.93 -4.59
CA LYS A 967 3.64 -2.77 -4.85
C LYS A 967 2.47 -1.98 -5.44
N ARG A 968 2.47 -0.66 -5.25
CA ARG A 968 1.30 0.23 -5.39
C ARG A 968 1.34 1.06 -6.68
N HIS A 969 1.80 0.48 -7.80
CA HIS A 969 1.86 1.15 -9.12
C HIS A 969 0.73 0.72 -10.07
N HIS A 970 0.70 1.34 -11.27
CA HIS A 970 -0.32 1.15 -12.30
C HIS A 970 0.07 0.20 -13.44
N THR A 971 1.35 -0.17 -13.57
CA THR A 971 1.80 -1.26 -14.46
C THR A 971 1.08 -2.59 -14.15
N ARG A 972 0.55 -3.23 -15.20
CA ARG A 972 -0.04 -4.57 -15.24
C ARG A 972 0.60 -5.35 -16.38
N LEU A 973 0.75 -6.65 -16.20
CA LEU A 973 1.26 -7.57 -17.21
C LEU A 973 0.20 -8.64 -17.50
N PHE A 974 0.00 -8.93 -18.79
CA PHE A 974 -0.95 -9.90 -19.31
C PHE A 974 -0.22 -10.93 -20.17
N ALA A 975 -0.67 -12.18 -20.19
CA ALA A 975 -0.13 -13.16 -21.12
C ALA A 975 -0.35 -12.71 -22.57
N HIS A 976 0.63 -12.92 -23.45
CA HIS A 976 0.52 -12.54 -24.87
C HIS A 976 -0.71 -13.20 -25.51
N ASN A 977 -0.93 -14.50 -25.24
CA ASN A 977 -2.10 -15.27 -25.64
C ASN A 977 -2.85 -15.83 -24.41
N HIS A 978 -4.06 -15.31 -24.13
CA HIS A 978 -4.93 -15.78 -23.03
C HIS A 978 -5.47 -17.21 -23.18
N ASN A 979 -5.23 -17.86 -24.32
CA ASN A 979 -5.66 -19.25 -24.54
C ASN A 979 -4.52 -20.26 -24.29
N ASP A 980 -3.25 -19.82 -24.21
CA ASP A 980 -2.11 -20.71 -23.94
C ASP A 980 -1.97 -21.01 -22.44
N GLN A 981 -2.41 -22.20 -22.05
CA GLN A 981 -2.35 -22.73 -20.68
C GLN A 981 -0.93 -22.87 -20.12
N ASN A 982 0.11 -22.86 -20.97
CA ASN A 982 1.51 -22.88 -20.51
C ASN A 982 2.05 -21.49 -20.13
N SER A 983 1.32 -20.42 -20.46
CA SER A 983 1.69 -19.03 -20.16
C SER A 983 0.90 -18.40 -19.00
N ILE A 984 -0.16 -19.06 -18.53
CA ILE A 984 -1.10 -18.55 -17.51
C ILE A 984 -1.30 -19.48 -16.32
N ASP A 985 -1.69 -18.90 -15.19
CA ASP A 985 -2.28 -19.65 -14.08
C ASP A 985 -3.81 -19.83 -14.23
N ARG A 986 -4.41 -20.55 -13.27
CA ARG A 986 -5.85 -20.88 -13.23
C ARG A 986 -6.80 -19.67 -13.19
N SER A 987 -6.29 -18.45 -12.97
CA SER A 987 -7.06 -17.20 -12.97
C SER A 987 -6.91 -16.40 -14.28
N GLY A 988 -6.08 -16.88 -15.21
CA GLY A 988 -5.70 -16.17 -16.44
C GLY A 988 -4.57 -15.16 -16.26
N ASN A 989 -3.88 -15.17 -15.11
CA ASN A 989 -2.73 -14.29 -14.85
C ASN A 989 -1.43 -14.90 -15.38
N ILE A 990 -0.44 -14.05 -15.66
CA ILE A 990 0.93 -14.47 -15.96
C ILE A 990 1.51 -15.37 -14.86
N LEU A 991 2.37 -16.31 -15.23
CA LEU A 991 2.89 -17.31 -14.29
C LEU A 991 3.78 -16.71 -13.18
N PRO A 992 3.78 -17.32 -11.97
CA PRO A 992 4.68 -16.93 -10.89
C PRO A 992 6.15 -17.10 -11.30
N GLY A 993 6.98 -16.11 -10.95
CA GLY A 993 8.38 -16.02 -11.39
C GLY A 993 8.56 -15.21 -12.68
N THR A 994 7.50 -14.72 -13.32
CA THR A 994 7.62 -13.83 -14.49
C THR A 994 8.32 -12.53 -14.12
N VAL A 995 9.51 -12.30 -14.67
CA VAL A 995 10.30 -11.08 -14.54
C VAL A 995 10.36 -10.32 -15.87
N VAL A 996 10.33 -8.99 -15.79
CA VAL A 996 10.51 -8.05 -16.90
C VAL A 996 11.54 -7.01 -16.47
N ASP A 997 12.69 -7.02 -17.15
CA ASP A 997 13.79 -6.06 -17.03
C ASP A 997 14.11 -5.39 -18.38
N SER A 998 13.08 -5.26 -19.24
CA SER A 998 13.21 -4.73 -20.60
C SER A 998 12.02 -3.85 -21.01
N LYS A 999 12.26 -2.93 -21.96
CA LYS A 999 11.30 -2.02 -22.61
C LYS A 999 10.57 -1.04 -21.70
N ILE A 1000 9.71 -1.52 -20.81
CA ILE A 1000 8.90 -0.70 -19.88
C ILE A 1000 9.64 -0.28 -18.61
N CYS A 1001 10.85 -0.80 -18.43
CA CYS A 1001 11.79 -0.46 -17.37
C CYS A 1001 12.53 0.86 -17.66
N HIS A 1002 13.22 1.39 -16.66
CA HIS A 1002 13.94 2.65 -16.73
C HIS A 1002 15.08 2.63 -17.77
N PRO A 1003 15.34 3.72 -18.52
CA PRO A 1003 16.34 3.73 -19.59
C PRO A 1003 17.72 3.19 -19.19
N THR A 1004 18.24 3.62 -18.04
CA THR A 1004 19.65 3.47 -17.63
C THR A 1004 19.83 2.73 -16.30
N GLU A 1005 19.05 3.10 -15.29
CA GLU A 1005 19.15 2.61 -13.91
C GLU A 1005 18.71 1.13 -13.77
N PHE A 1006 19.05 0.52 -12.64
CA PHE A 1006 18.81 -0.90 -12.39
C PHE A 1006 17.41 -1.16 -11.75
N ASP A 1007 16.37 -1.24 -12.58
CA ASP A 1007 15.00 -1.63 -12.18
C ASP A 1007 14.50 -2.93 -12.85
N PHE A 1008 13.53 -3.60 -12.23
CA PHE A 1008 12.78 -4.71 -12.83
C PHE A 1008 11.40 -4.91 -12.20
N TYR A 1009 10.45 -5.45 -12.98
CA TYR A 1009 9.16 -5.93 -12.47
C TYR A 1009 9.20 -7.44 -12.26
N LEU A 1010 8.72 -7.93 -11.12
CA LEU A 1010 8.62 -9.36 -10.81
C LEU A 1010 7.21 -9.73 -10.33
N CYS A 1011 6.58 -10.68 -11.00
CA CYS A 1011 5.33 -11.32 -10.56
C CYS A 1011 5.64 -12.67 -9.89
N SER A 1012 6.10 -12.63 -8.65
CA SER A 1012 6.52 -13.81 -7.87
C SER A 1012 5.38 -14.77 -7.47
N HIS A 1013 4.12 -14.39 -7.63
CA HIS A 1013 2.96 -15.04 -7.00
C HIS A 1013 1.85 -15.39 -7.98
N ALA A 1014 1.05 -16.42 -7.65
CA ALA A 1014 -0.11 -16.82 -8.45
C ALA A 1014 -1.33 -15.95 -8.13
N GLY A 1015 -2.03 -15.53 -9.18
CA GLY A 1015 -3.33 -14.88 -9.10
C GLY A 1015 -4.37 -15.80 -8.48
N ILE A 1016 -5.01 -15.31 -7.40
CA ILE A 1016 -6.15 -15.99 -6.76
C ILE A 1016 -7.47 -15.41 -7.28
N LYS A 1017 -7.49 -14.10 -7.52
CA LYS A 1017 -8.64 -13.31 -7.97
C LYS A 1017 -8.13 -12.04 -8.66
N GLY A 1018 -8.87 -11.56 -9.66
CA GLY A 1018 -8.59 -10.32 -10.37
C GLY A 1018 -7.34 -10.39 -11.26
N THR A 1019 -6.70 -9.24 -11.48
CA THR A 1019 -5.43 -9.13 -12.21
C THR A 1019 -4.28 -8.93 -11.22
N SER A 1020 -3.26 -9.78 -11.32
CA SER A 1020 -2.04 -9.73 -10.53
C SER A 1020 -1.30 -8.41 -10.72
N ARG A 1021 -0.64 -7.96 -9.65
CA ARG A 1021 0.28 -6.83 -9.70
C ARG A 1021 1.70 -7.39 -9.55
N PRO A 1022 2.57 -7.34 -10.57
CA PRO A 1022 3.99 -7.51 -10.30
C PRO A 1022 4.41 -6.44 -9.28
N ALA A 1023 5.43 -6.72 -8.48
CA ALA A 1023 6.11 -5.68 -7.71
C ALA A 1023 7.26 -5.11 -8.56
N HIS A 1024 7.43 -3.80 -8.52
CA HIS A 1024 8.54 -3.08 -9.13
C HIS A 1024 9.69 -2.99 -8.12
N TYR A 1025 10.90 -3.33 -8.54
CA TYR A 1025 12.12 -3.30 -7.74
C TYR A 1025 13.09 -2.34 -8.42
N HIS A 1026 13.68 -1.41 -7.67
CA HIS A 1026 14.62 -0.42 -8.18
C HIS A 1026 15.82 -0.34 -7.24
N VAL A 1027 17.02 -0.62 -7.75
CA VAL A 1027 18.26 -0.60 -6.98
C VAL A 1027 18.81 0.83 -6.95
N LEU A 1028 18.82 1.46 -5.78
CA LEU A 1028 19.32 2.83 -5.60
C LEU A 1028 20.82 2.87 -5.24
N TRP A 1029 21.36 1.76 -4.74
CA TRP A 1029 22.78 1.63 -4.38
C TRP A 1029 23.19 0.16 -4.42
N ASP A 1030 24.39 -0.14 -4.92
CA ASP A 1030 24.95 -1.48 -4.83
C ASP A 1030 26.48 -1.48 -4.80
N GLU A 1031 27.05 -1.94 -3.69
CA GLU A 1031 28.49 -2.22 -3.54
C GLU A 1031 28.82 -3.70 -3.68
N ASN A 1032 27.81 -4.58 -3.66
CA ASN A 1032 27.99 -6.02 -3.80
C ASN A 1032 28.14 -6.44 -5.27
N ASN A 1033 27.76 -5.56 -6.20
CA ASN A 1033 27.84 -5.73 -7.64
C ASN A 1033 27.04 -6.95 -8.13
N PHE A 1034 25.78 -7.04 -7.69
CA PHE A 1034 24.84 -8.06 -8.14
C PHE A 1034 24.65 -7.98 -9.67
N SER A 1035 24.76 -9.12 -10.35
CA SER A 1035 24.20 -9.23 -11.69
C SER A 1035 22.66 -9.17 -11.64
N ALA A 1036 22.06 -8.88 -12.80
CA ALA A 1036 20.61 -8.88 -12.96
C ALA A 1036 20.00 -10.24 -12.56
N ASP A 1037 20.62 -11.35 -12.95
CA ASP A 1037 20.13 -12.70 -12.64
C ASP A 1037 20.21 -13.07 -11.16
N GLU A 1038 21.32 -12.73 -10.48
CA GLU A 1038 21.49 -13.03 -9.05
C GLU A 1038 20.43 -12.30 -8.21
N LEU A 1039 20.25 -10.99 -8.43
CA LEU A 1039 19.29 -10.20 -7.65
C LEU A 1039 17.84 -10.58 -7.96
N GLN A 1040 17.49 -10.79 -9.23
CA GLN A 1040 16.14 -11.23 -9.63
C GLN A 1040 15.82 -12.61 -9.05
N THR A 1041 16.77 -13.55 -9.09
CA THR A 1041 16.61 -14.90 -8.55
C THR A 1041 16.53 -14.90 -7.02
N LEU A 1042 17.38 -14.13 -6.33
CA LEU A 1042 17.32 -13.94 -4.88
C LEU A 1042 15.96 -13.36 -4.46
N THR A 1043 15.53 -12.27 -5.12
CA THR A 1043 14.26 -11.61 -4.85
C THR A 1043 13.08 -12.56 -5.03
N ASN A 1044 13.07 -13.37 -6.10
CA ASN A 1044 12.07 -14.40 -6.33
C ASN A 1044 12.10 -15.49 -5.26
N ASN A 1045 13.29 -16.00 -4.90
CA ASN A 1045 13.43 -17.09 -3.93
C ASN A 1045 12.97 -16.68 -2.52
N LEU A 1046 13.23 -15.42 -2.12
CA LEU A 1046 12.72 -14.82 -0.88
C LEU A 1046 11.19 -14.71 -0.83
N CYS A 1047 10.46 -14.85 -1.96
CA CYS A 1047 9.00 -14.93 -1.94
C CYS A 1047 8.47 -16.32 -1.51
N TYR A 1048 9.30 -17.37 -1.53
CA TYR A 1048 8.88 -18.74 -1.19
C TYR A 1048 9.16 -19.12 0.26
N THR A 1049 10.03 -18.40 0.97
CA THR A 1049 10.32 -18.62 2.40
C THR A 1049 9.21 -18.10 3.33
N TYR A 1050 8.03 -17.75 2.81
CA TYR A 1050 6.94 -17.14 3.59
C TYR A 1050 6.20 -18.11 4.52
N ALA A 1051 6.79 -18.31 5.69
CA ALA A 1051 6.41 -19.36 6.64
C ALA A 1051 4.94 -19.39 7.08
N ARG A 1052 4.12 -18.34 6.88
CA ARG A 1052 2.68 -18.34 7.23
C ARG A 1052 1.75 -18.97 6.18
N CYS A 1053 2.24 -19.40 5.01
CA CYS A 1053 1.47 -20.23 4.07
C CYS A 1053 2.37 -21.00 3.08
N THR A 1054 1.84 -22.06 2.47
CA THR A 1054 2.52 -22.87 1.44
C THR A 1054 2.33 -22.29 0.03
N ARG A 1055 2.58 -20.98 -0.12
CA ARG A 1055 2.44 -20.22 -1.36
C ARG A 1055 3.53 -19.17 -1.47
N SER A 1056 4.00 -18.92 -2.68
CA SER A 1056 4.81 -17.74 -2.98
C SER A 1056 3.97 -16.48 -2.82
N VAL A 1057 4.54 -15.45 -2.18
CA VAL A 1057 3.90 -14.17 -1.88
C VAL A 1057 4.38 -13.05 -2.79
N SER A 1058 3.55 -12.01 -2.96
CA SER A 1058 3.74 -10.97 -3.98
C SER A 1058 4.92 -10.02 -3.82
N ILE A 1059 5.61 -10.10 -2.68
CA ILE A 1059 6.90 -9.45 -2.39
C ILE A 1059 7.65 -10.38 -1.42
N GLY A 1060 8.98 -10.30 -1.34
CA GLY A 1060 9.80 -11.17 -0.50
C GLY A 1060 9.43 -11.16 0.99
N LEU A 1061 9.81 -12.25 1.68
CA LEU A 1061 9.56 -12.56 3.10
C LEU A 1061 9.62 -11.33 4.01
N VAL A 1062 10.73 -10.59 3.90
CA VAL A 1062 11.09 -9.38 4.63
C VAL A 1062 9.94 -8.35 4.66
N PHE A 1063 9.42 -7.98 3.48
CA PHE A 1063 8.30 -7.04 3.34
C PHE A 1063 7.00 -7.56 3.94
N THR A 1064 6.73 -8.85 3.78
CA THR A 1064 5.53 -9.50 4.32
C THR A 1064 5.57 -9.78 5.82
N TRP A 1065 6.71 -9.50 6.48
CA TRP A 1065 6.81 -9.28 7.91
C TRP A 1065 6.56 -7.82 8.27
N ASN A 1066 7.22 -6.85 7.61
CA ASN A 1066 7.03 -5.42 7.85
C ASN A 1066 5.58 -4.96 7.68
N GLN A 1067 4.96 -5.27 6.53
CA GLN A 1067 3.53 -5.05 6.26
C GLN A 1067 2.60 -5.79 7.26
N ARG A 1068 3.14 -6.55 8.22
CA ARG A 1068 2.39 -7.26 9.29
C ARG A 1068 2.83 -6.93 10.72
N LEU A 1069 3.93 -6.21 10.89
CA LEU A 1069 4.17 -5.35 12.06
C LEU A 1069 3.33 -4.08 11.91
N LEU A 1070 3.30 -3.51 10.70
CA LEU A 1070 2.57 -2.30 10.32
C LEU A 1070 1.11 -2.50 9.93
N THR A 1071 0.60 -3.75 9.80
CA THR A 1071 -0.86 -3.90 9.69
C THR A 1071 -1.52 -3.26 10.89
N VAL A 1072 -2.37 -2.28 10.60
CA VAL A 1072 -3.23 -1.48 11.51
C VAL A 1072 -3.61 -2.25 12.78
N ASP A 1073 -4.08 -3.48 12.63
CA ASP A 1073 -4.55 -4.39 13.69
C ASP A 1073 -3.56 -4.68 14.84
N ARG A 1074 -2.22 -4.57 14.66
CA ARG A 1074 -1.24 -4.90 15.71
C ARG A 1074 -0.74 -3.69 16.49
N TRP A 1075 -0.05 -2.75 15.85
CA TRP A 1075 0.55 -1.60 16.57
C TRP A 1075 -0.32 -0.35 16.57
N GLN A 1076 -1.09 -0.07 15.51
CA GLN A 1076 -1.97 1.11 15.52
C GLN A 1076 -3.15 0.93 16.48
N VAL A 1077 -3.72 -0.29 16.61
CA VAL A 1077 -4.74 -0.55 17.66
C VAL A 1077 -4.13 -0.54 19.07
N VAL A 1078 -2.92 -1.07 19.27
CA VAL A 1078 -2.23 -0.96 20.58
C VAL A 1078 -1.97 0.49 20.97
N LEU A 1079 -1.51 1.34 20.04
CA LEU A 1079 -1.29 2.77 20.25
C LEU A 1079 -2.60 3.59 20.33
N GLN A 1080 -3.72 3.08 19.82
CA GLN A 1080 -5.06 3.64 20.07
C GLN A 1080 -5.66 3.19 21.41
N ALA A 1081 -5.18 2.07 21.95
CA ALA A 1081 -5.53 1.54 23.28
C ALA A 1081 -4.58 2.02 24.39
N VAL A 1082 -3.62 2.90 24.07
CA VAL A 1082 -2.77 3.63 25.02
C VAL A 1082 -3.09 5.12 24.85
N ASP A 1083 -3.61 5.75 25.90
CA ASP A 1083 -3.93 7.18 25.85
C ASP A 1083 -2.64 8.02 25.94
N LEU A 1084 -2.09 8.34 24.77
CA LEU A 1084 -0.90 9.16 24.60
C LEU A 1084 -1.03 10.59 25.18
N SER A 1085 -2.22 11.03 25.60
CA SER A 1085 -2.38 12.32 26.28
C SER A 1085 -1.95 12.30 27.75
N GLN A 1086 -1.84 11.12 28.39
CA GLN A 1086 -1.59 11.02 29.83
C GLN A 1086 -0.12 10.71 30.20
N HIS A 1087 0.67 10.14 29.28
CA HIS A 1087 2.07 9.78 29.53
C HIS A 1087 2.99 10.13 28.34
N PRO A 1088 3.56 11.35 28.29
CA PRO A 1088 4.59 11.74 27.33
C PRO A 1088 5.97 11.19 27.73
N ILE A 1089 6.07 9.86 27.86
CA ILE A 1089 7.34 9.15 28.08
C ILE A 1089 7.97 8.90 26.71
N ALA A 1090 9.28 9.14 26.59
CA ALA A 1090 10.04 8.88 25.37
C ALA A 1090 10.09 7.36 25.07
N LEU A 1091 9.15 6.89 24.25
CA LEU A 1091 9.14 5.51 23.74
C LEU A 1091 10.31 5.31 22.75
N GLY A 1092 11.44 4.82 23.27
CA GLY A 1092 12.49 4.23 22.45
C GLY A 1092 12.00 3.00 21.67
N PRO A 1093 12.78 2.50 20.70
CA PRO A 1093 12.37 1.38 19.83
C PRO A 1093 11.96 0.14 20.63
N LEU A 1094 10.68 -0.23 20.52
CA LEU A 1094 10.14 -1.41 21.19
C LEU A 1094 10.64 -2.68 20.50
N VAL A 1095 11.44 -3.46 21.23
CA VAL A 1095 12.09 -4.67 20.73
C VAL A 1095 11.11 -5.84 20.68
N VAL A 1096 10.53 -6.11 19.51
CA VAL A 1096 9.61 -7.24 19.30
C VAL A 1096 10.41 -8.48 18.89
N GLN A 1097 11.09 -9.10 19.87
CA GLN A 1097 11.69 -10.42 19.65
C GLN A 1097 10.60 -11.46 19.37
N LEU A 1098 10.54 -11.93 18.12
CA LEU A 1098 9.78 -13.12 17.69
C LEU A 1098 10.61 -14.41 17.86
N LEU A 1099 11.57 -14.39 18.79
CA LEU A 1099 12.44 -15.49 19.18
C LEU A 1099 12.31 -15.65 20.69
N GLY A 1100 12.04 -16.87 21.16
CA GLY A 1100 11.86 -17.16 22.58
C GLY A 1100 13.15 -17.01 23.40
N HIS A 1101 12.99 -16.64 24.66
CA HIS A 1101 14.01 -16.37 25.67
C HIS A 1101 15.08 -15.33 25.34
N PHE A 1102 15.02 -14.21 26.04
CA PHE A 1102 16.16 -13.81 26.86
C PHE A 1102 15.71 -13.63 28.31
N GLN A 1103 16.46 -14.20 29.24
CA GLN A 1103 16.43 -13.73 30.62
C GLN A 1103 17.08 -12.33 30.66
N LEU A 1104 16.54 -11.46 31.53
CA LEU A 1104 17.25 -10.27 32.03
C LEU A 1104 18.46 -10.69 32.86
#